data_AF-A0A3A8GFG9-F1
#
_entry.id   AF-A0A3A8GFG9-F1
#
_cell.length_a   1.000
_cell.length_b   1.000
_cell.length_c   1.000
_cell.angle_alpha   90.00
_cell.angle_beta   90.00
_cell.angle_gamma   90.00
#
_symmetry.space_group_name_H-M   'P 1'
#
loop_
_entity.id
_entity.type
_entity.pdbx_description
1 polymer ?
#
loop_
_entity_poly.entity_id
_entity_poly.type
_entity_poly.pdbx_seq_one_letter_code
_entity_poly.pdbx_strand_id
1 'polypeptide(L)'
;SPAAAPAARVPTTPAPIGGGGLPTTTPPSPAAAARSPGKGDPFAEPAEPRLPMGGSAEDKLEFFRGILKQKTETLARARALYAEREGEVTQLKAALEKARKDGGGAPAAPSAQDEQRLKLAQAKIASLEAELAASEADRKDLTRALAEVESEVPRLTEELHAERESRGAMAEELVGAKEALGLAQDRVAELASGKSEAQGALEAVQEQYQSVLADVERLTTERDAQALNISQLETALAEAKGAMGALESESDWSRSSLEEAHAHAKGMEGERDAARRQLAVVEDGLKTLQTQVTELERALALKDADAVGLRAALTARTAEAAELPALRSALEGRAAEAVRVQARVRELEAEVTQARDAARAEVEAAEVRARMAESELASLREVLEAAEVEQVSLRDRMESDAAALGEAVHEAEARVHEAQARATALEAQLAELTAQSASVQAEREAHQQQLAAVERKLATTQAERVGYSARVSMLETAAGQREAEVQRQQALVAKAQEELALERARREAVEAEIADARVQAAEAEGRAEALSAGHDGQREELVSLNEQLEAARAEADKVDRLQQRVKMVEGALEASESKRRVAEAQAARVKDFEAKLASEQGAKALLEAKLAQSDVTLLEEQGVKAALEAQLEEARAALEAEQAARQALEAKLAEAPAAGAGVPADWAAEREQLKADIASMKRKLMAAEAALESAASTKAKVARLEAQLKALK
;
A
#
# COMPACT_ATOMS: atom_id res chain seq x y z
N SER A 1 -7.35 29.24 17.40
CA SER A 1 -6.77 29.02 18.75
C SER A 1 -5.74 27.91 18.66
N PRO A 2 -4.43 28.18 18.79
CA PRO A 2 -3.43 27.13 18.71
C PRO A 2 -3.23 26.48 20.08
N ALA A 3 -3.33 25.15 20.12
CA ALA A 3 -3.07 24.34 21.29
C ALA A 3 -1.57 24.02 21.38
N ALA A 4 -1.00 24.25 22.56
CA ALA A 4 0.42 24.10 22.86
C ALA A 4 0.82 22.62 22.95
N ALA A 5 1.94 22.27 22.31
CA ALA A 5 2.61 20.98 22.43
C ALA A 5 3.43 20.89 23.74
N PRO A 6 3.53 19.71 24.38
CA PRO A 6 4.39 19.53 25.55
C PRO A 6 5.83 19.15 25.16
N ALA A 7 6.79 19.83 25.79
CA ALA A 7 8.22 19.63 25.60
C ALA A 7 8.72 18.30 26.20
N ALA A 8 9.54 17.59 25.43
CA ALA A 8 10.24 16.37 25.82
C ALA A 8 11.34 16.66 26.87
N ARG A 9 11.35 15.87 27.95
CA ARG A 9 12.42 15.85 28.97
C ARG A 9 13.53 14.89 28.55
N VAL A 10 14.76 15.40 28.55
CA VAL A 10 16.02 14.66 28.39
C VAL A 10 16.30 13.84 29.66
N PRO A 11 16.77 12.58 29.55
CA PRO A 11 17.22 11.82 30.72
C PRO A 11 18.66 12.19 31.10
N THR A 12 18.83 12.59 32.36
CA THR A 12 20.11 12.86 33.00
C THR A 12 20.85 11.56 33.33
N THR A 13 22.15 11.57 33.03
CA THR A 13 23.20 10.60 33.42
C THR A 13 23.19 10.22 34.91
N PRO A 14 23.52 8.97 35.28
CA PRO A 14 23.69 8.58 36.68
C PRO A 14 25.06 8.99 37.24
N ALA A 15 25.04 9.53 38.45
CA ALA A 15 26.18 9.90 39.27
C ALA A 15 26.86 8.66 39.91
N PRO A 16 28.14 8.76 40.33
CA PRO A 16 28.87 7.64 40.93
C PRO A 16 28.41 7.38 42.37
N ILE A 17 28.17 6.10 42.67
CA ILE A 17 27.80 5.60 43.99
C ILE A 17 29.00 5.78 44.93
N GLY A 18 28.86 6.78 45.82
CA GLY A 18 29.78 7.03 46.92
C GLY A 18 29.70 5.94 47.98
N GLY A 19 30.86 5.65 48.57
CA GLY A 19 31.03 4.71 49.66
C GLY A 19 30.19 5.06 50.88
N GLY A 20 29.29 4.15 51.24
CA GLY A 20 28.66 4.09 52.54
C GLY A 20 29.46 3.17 53.45
N GLY A 21 30.17 3.74 54.41
CA GLY A 21 30.72 2.99 55.53
C GLY A 21 29.59 2.41 56.39
N LEU A 22 29.68 1.12 56.68
CA LEU A 22 28.87 0.44 57.69
C LEU A 22 29.72 0.20 58.95
N PRO A 23 29.19 0.46 60.15
CA PRO A 23 29.87 0.16 61.40
C PRO A 23 29.65 -1.31 61.77
N THR A 24 30.70 -2.12 61.73
CA THR A 24 30.67 -3.49 62.25
C THR A 24 31.22 -3.53 63.68
N THR A 25 30.31 -3.56 64.65
CA THR A 25 30.56 -3.85 66.05
C THR A 25 30.54 -5.37 66.29
N THR A 26 31.64 -5.96 66.77
CA THR A 26 31.70 -7.32 67.38
C THR A 26 33.10 -7.55 68.03
N PRO A 27 33.27 -8.48 68.99
CA PRO A 27 33.14 -8.34 70.44
C PRO A 27 34.51 -8.44 71.19
N PRO A 28 34.58 -8.27 72.53
CA PRO A 28 35.85 -8.36 73.26
C PRO A 28 36.32 -9.82 73.40
N SER A 29 37.56 -10.08 72.98
CA SER A 29 38.28 -11.35 73.17
C SER A 29 38.97 -11.37 74.55
N PRO A 30 39.02 -12.51 75.27
CA PRO A 30 39.52 -12.57 76.63
C PRO A 30 41.06 -12.50 76.68
N ALA A 31 41.57 -11.74 77.65
CA ALA A 31 42.98 -11.60 77.94
C ALA A 31 43.58 -12.93 78.43
N ALA A 32 44.37 -13.58 77.58
CA ALA A 32 45.28 -14.64 78.00
C ALA A 32 46.57 -14.01 78.57
N ALA A 33 46.83 -14.27 79.85
CA ALA A 33 47.99 -13.78 80.58
C ALA A 33 49.30 -14.36 80.01
N ALA A 34 50.05 -13.53 79.27
CA ALA A 34 51.42 -13.85 78.89
C ALA A 34 52.33 -13.78 80.13
N ARG A 35 52.80 -14.95 80.60
CA ARG A 35 53.92 -15.03 81.54
C ARG A 35 55.21 -14.72 80.78
N SER A 36 55.94 -13.72 81.27
CA SER A 36 57.27 -13.33 80.75
C SER A 36 58.25 -14.50 80.84
N PRO A 37 58.96 -14.89 79.77
CA PRO A 37 59.98 -15.93 79.83
C PRO A 37 61.20 -15.40 80.58
N GLY A 38 61.63 -16.16 81.59
CA GLY A 38 62.83 -15.88 82.35
C GLY A 38 64.07 -15.85 81.46
N LYS A 39 64.90 -14.82 81.64
CA LYS A 39 66.17 -14.60 80.95
C LYS A 39 67.15 -15.73 81.33
N GLY A 40 67.09 -16.86 80.62
CA GLY A 40 67.89 -18.04 80.91
C GLY A 40 67.41 -19.34 80.26
N ASP A 41 66.26 -19.35 79.59
CA ASP A 41 65.78 -20.52 78.85
C ASP A 41 66.46 -20.62 77.46
N PRO A 42 67.26 -21.67 77.17
CA PRO A 42 67.88 -21.87 75.86
C PRO A 42 66.87 -22.14 74.73
N PHE A 43 65.59 -22.36 75.06
CA PHE A 43 64.48 -22.51 74.13
C PHE A 43 63.63 -21.23 73.97
N ALA A 44 64.03 -20.11 74.59
CA ALA A 44 63.31 -18.85 74.46
C ALA A 44 63.33 -18.36 73.01
N GLU A 45 62.18 -18.43 72.34
CA GLU A 45 62.05 -17.95 70.96
C GLU A 45 62.22 -16.42 70.89
N PRO A 46 63.01 -15.90 69.94
CA PRO A 46 63.03 -14.46 69.67
C PRO A 46 61.64 -14.00 69.21
N ALA A 47 61.15 -12.88 69.73
CA ALA A 47 59.81 -12.36 69.46
C ALA A 47 59.46 -12.41 67.96
N GLU A 48 58.36 -13.09 67.62
CA GLU A 48 57.95 -13.27 66.22
C GLU A 48 57.76 -11.90 65.54
N PRO A 49 58.45 -11.63 64.42
CA PRO A 49 58.26 -10.38 63.69
C PRO A 49 56.82 -10.31 63.18
N ARG A 50 56.17 -9.14 63.25
CA ARG A 50 54.78 -8.99 62.81
C ARG A 50 54.68 -9.07 61.29
N LEU A 51 53.66 -9.76 60.78
CA LEU A 51 53.39 -9.79 59.33
C LEU A 51 53.23 -8.35 58.80
N PRO A 52 53.89 -7.99 57.68
CA PRO A 52 53.65 -6.72 57.02
C PRO A 52 52.24 -6.69 56.43
N MET A 53 51.34 -5.92 57.07
CA MET A 53 49.97 -5.72 56.59
C MET A 53 49.99 -4.88 55.32
N GLY A 54 49.52 -5.44 54.20
CA GLY A 54 49.48 -4.78 52.89
C GLY A 54 50.65 -5.12 51.94
N GLY A 55 51.58 -5.99 52.36
CA GLY A 55 52.63 -6.50 51.46
C GLY A 55 52.04 -7.32 50.30
N SER A 56 52.73 -7.28 49.16
CA SER A 56 52.42 -8.12 48.00
C SER A 56 52.47 -9.61 48.37
N ALA A 57 51.92 -10.48 47.52
CA ALA A 57 51.99 -11.92 47.78
C ALA A 57 53.46 -12.41 47.93
N GLU A 58 54.40 -11.76 47.26
CA GLU A 58 55.84 -12.04 47.33
C GLU A 58 56.44 -11.64 48.69
N ASP A 59 56.11 -10.46 49.22
CA ASP A 59 56.59 -9.99 50.53
C ASP A 59 56.15 -10.93 51.68
N LYS A 60 54.95 -11.48 51.58
CA LYS A 60 54.43 -12.46 52.55
C LYS A 60 55.21 -13.77 52.46
N LEU A 61 55.54 -14.23 51.26
CA LEU A 61 56.33 -15.45 51.08
C LEU A 61 57.76 -15.31 51.62
N GLU A 62 58.39 -14.15 51.42
CA GLU A 62 59.71 -13.87 52.00
C GLU A 62 59.68 -13.84 53.53
N PHE A 63 58.65 -13.24 54.10
CA PHE A 63 58.41 -13.25 55.55
C PHE A 63 58.25 -14.68 56.09
N PHE A 64 57.43 -15.53 55.45
CA PHE A 64 57.28 -16.93 55.86
C PHE A 64 58.57 -17.73 55.71
N ARG A 65 59.37 -17.50 54.67
CA ARG A 65 60.71 -18.10 54.53
C ARG A 65 61.64 -17.69 55.67
N GLY A 66 61.59 -16.43 56.09
CA GLY A 66 62.35 -15.92 57.24
C GLY A 66 61.99 -16.62 58.55
N ILE A 67 60.69 -16.75 58.85
CA ILE A 67 60.23 -17.47 60.05
C ILE A 67 60.63 -18.94 60.01
N LEU A 68 60.47 -19.61 58.87
CA LEU A 68 60.89 -21.01 58.72
C LEU A 68 62.38 -21.18 59.00
N LYS A 69 63.22 -20.28 58.48
CA LYS A 69 64.66 -20.30 58.73
C LYS A 69 64.97 -20.15 60.23
N GLN A 70 64.34 -19.18 60.90
CA GLN A 70 64.50 -18.97 62.33
C GLN A 70 64.09 -20.20 63.15
N LYS A 71 62.96 -20.83 62.82
CA LYS A 71 62.51 -22.06 63.50
C LYS A 71 63.46 -23.24 63.24
N THR A 72 64.01 -23.39 62.02
CA THR A 72 65.01 -24.43 61.74
C THR A 72 66.32 -24.23 62.53
N GLU A 73 66.78 -22.98 62.70
CA GLU A 73 67.96 -22.68 63.51
C GLU A 73 67.73 -22.92 65.01
N THR A 74 66.53 -22.67 65.52
CA THR A 74 66.16 -23.01 66.90
C THR A 74 66.10 -24.52 67.11
N LEU A 75 65.48 -25.27 66.19
CA LEU A 75 65.47 -26.74 66.25
C LEU A 75 66.87 -27.36 66.15
N ALA A 76 67.76 -26.80 65.32
CA ALA A 76 69.14 -27.25 65.23
C ALA A 76 69.90 -27.03 66.56
N ARG A 77 69.70 -25.86 67.20
CA ARG A 77 70.27 -25.58 68.54
C ARG A 77 69.71 -26.51 69.62
N ALA A 78 68.40 -26.76 69.61
CA ALA A 78 67.77 -27.73 70.49
C ALA A 78 68.38 -29.13 70.35
N ARG A 79 68.50 -29.64 69.12
CA ARG A 79 69.13 -30.96 68.84
C ARG A 79 70.57 -31.05 69.32
N ALA A 80 71.36 -29.99 69.14
CA ALA A 80 72.73 -29.93 69.64
C ALA A 80 72.80 -30.01 71.17
N LEU A 81 71.91 -29.29 71.87
CA LEU A 81 71.81 -29.34 73.33
C LEU A 81 71.37 -30.72 73.84
N TYR A 82 70.40 -31.36 73.18
CA TYR A 82 70.00 -32.73 73.53
C TYR A 82 71.15 -33.73 73.31
N ALA A 83 71.90 -33.62 72.21
CA ALA A 83 73.06 -34.46 71.96
C ALA A 83 74.18 -34.25 73.00
N GLU A 84 74.39 -33.01 73.45
CA GLU A 84 75.34 -32.69 74.53
C GLU A 84 74.90 -33.34 75.86
N ARG A 85 73.61 -33.23 76.22
CA ARG A 85 73.05 -33.88 77.42
C ARG A 85 73.09 -35.40 77.35
N GLU A 86 72.85 -35.99 76.19
CA GLU A 86 72.96 -37.44 75.98
C GLU A 86 74.43 -37.91 76.13
N GLY A 87 75.38 -37.10 75.67
CA GLY A 87 76.82 -37.25 75.93
C GLY A 87 77.18 -37.20 77.42
N GLU A 88 76.60 -36.25 78.17
CA GLU A 88 76.79 -36.17 79.63
C GLU A 88 76.20 -37.40 80.35
N VAL A 89 75.01 -37.87 79.95
CA VAL A 89 74.38 -39.06 80.53
C VAL A 89 75.20 -40.32 80.24
N THR A 90 75.73 -40.47 79.02
CA THR A 90 76.62 -41.59 78.69
C THR A 90 77.94 -41.54 79.46
N GLN A 91 78.53 -40.35 79.66
CA GLN A 91 79.70 -40.17 80.52
C GLN A 91 79.40 -40.49 81.99
N LEU A 92 78.24 -40.07 82.52
CA LEU A 92 77.81 -40.39 83.88
C LEU A 92 77.55 -41.88 84.07
N LYS A 93 76.92 -42.55 83.08
CA LYS A 93 76.75 -44.01 83.08
C LYS A 93 78.09 -44.74 83.06
N ALA A 94 79.04 -44.31 82.22
CA ALA A 94 80.39 -44.86 82.18
C ALA A 94 81.16 -44.63 83.51
N ALA A 95 81.02 -43.44 84.12
CA ALA A 95 81.61 -43.14 85.42
C ALA A 95 81.00 -43.99 86.55
N LEU A 96 79.70 -44.28 86.48
CA LEU A 96 79.01 -45.14 87.44
C LEU A 96 79.36 -46.61 87.25
N GLU A 97 79.52 -47.07 86.00
CA GLU A 97 80.02 -48.41 85.69
C GLU A 97 81.47 -48.60 86.14
N LYS A 98 82.30 -47.56 85.97
CA LYS A 98 83.68 -47.50 86.48
C LYS A 98 83.71 -47.54 88.01
N ALA A 99 82.89 -46.74 88.69
CA ALA A 99 82.76 -46.79 90.16
C ALA A 99 82.26 -48.16 90.66
N ARG A 100 81.42 -48.86 89.88
CA ARG A 100 80.98 -50.24 90.17
C ARG A 100 82.10 -51.27 89.99
N LYS A 101 82.96 -51.11 88.97
CA LYS A 101 84.14 -51.95 88.74
C LYS A 101 85.24 -51.69 89.77
N ASP A 102 85.45 -50.44 90.16
CA ASP A 102 86.43 -50.04 91.19
C ASP A 102 85.98 -50.42 92.61
N GLY A 103 84.67 -50.66 92.83
CA GLY A 103 84.09 -51.16 94.08
C GLY A 103 84.03 -52.70 94.21
N GLY A 104 84.60 -53.45 93.26
CA GLY A 104 84.48 -54.92 93.15
C GLY A 104 85.54 -55.75 93.89
N GLY A 105 86.17 -55.25 94.95
CA GLY A 105 87.23 -55.97 95.67
C GLY A 105 87.17 -55.84 97.19
N ALA A 106 86.45 -56.78 97.83
CA ALA A 106 86.60 -57.26 99.22
C ALA A 106 86.54 -56.23 100.39
N PRO A 107 86.16 -56.68 101.61
CA PRO A 107 85.17 -55.97 102.42
C PRO A 107 85.78 -54.89 103.31
N ALA A 108 85.48 -53.63 102.98
CA ALA A 108 85.50 -52.54 103.94
C ALA A 108 84.06 -52.04 104.07
N ALA A 109 83.54 -52.03 105.30
CA ALA A 109 82.21 -51.51 105.59
C ALA A 109 82.05 -50.12 104.94
N PRO A 110 80.99 -49.89 104.15
CA PRO A 110 80.79 -48.61 103.50
C PRO A 110 80.65 -47.55 104.59
N SER A 111 81.45 -46.49 104.48
CA SER A 111 81.21 -45.32 105.31
C SER A 111 79.82 -44.78 104.96
N ALA A 112 79.09 -44.25 105.95
CA ALA A 112 77.74 -43.70 105.72
C ALA A 112 77.70 -42.63 104.61
N GLN A 113 78.85 -42.02 104.29
CA GLN A 113 79.02 -41.07 103.20
C GLN A 113 78.94 -41.73 101.80
N ASP A 114 79.43 -42.96 101.64
CA ASP A 114 79.39 -43.67 100.35
C ASP A 114 77.99 -44.21 100.05
N GLU A 115 77.27 -44.69 101.07
CA GLU A 115 75.84 -45.01 100.94
C GLU A 115 74.99 -43.77 100.63
N GLN A 116 75.28 -42.62 101.25
CA GLN A 116 74.59 -41.38 100.93
C GLN A 116 74.87 -40.90 99.51
N ARG A 117 76.11 -41.04 99.02
CA ARG A 117 76.46 -40.72 97.63
C ARG A 117 75.80 -41.66 96.64
N LEU A 118 75.71 -42.96 96.96
CA LEU A 118 75.01 -43.93 96.14
C LEU A 118 73.50 -43.64 96.10
N LYS A 119 72.88 -43.32 97.23
CA LYS A 119 71.46 -42.92 97.31
C LYS A 119 71.18 -41.63 96.54
N LEU A 120 72.07 -40.63 96.62
CA LEU A 120 71.95 -39.40 95.84
C LEU A 120 72.15 -39.63 94.34
N ALA A 121 73.08 -40.51 93.95
CA ALA A 121 73.29 -40.89 92.55
C ALA A 121 72.09 -41.67 92.00
N GLN A 122 71.54 -42.60 92.78
CA GLN A 122 70.32 -43.34 92.42
C GLN A 122 69.11 -42.42 92.30
N ALA A 123 68.94 -41.45 93.22
CA ALA A 123 67.88 -40.46 93.12
C ALA A 123 68.04 -39.55 91.89
N LYS A 124 69.27 -39.16 91.54
CA LYS A 124 69.54 -38.43 90.29
C LYS A 124 69.27 -39.26 89.05
N ILE A 125 69.64 -40.55 89.04
CA ILE A 125 69.32 -41.46 87.93
C ILE A 125 67.81 -41.58 87.76
N ALA A 126 67.08 -41.82 88.85
CA ALA A 126 65.61 -41.89 88.80
C ALA A 126 64.98 -40.58 88.32
N SER A 127 65.53 -39.42 88.71
CA SER A 127 65.10 -38.10 88.21
C SER A 127 65.34 -37.95 86.71
N LEU A 128 66.52 -38.32 86.22
CA LEU A 128 66.88 -38.25 84.81
C LEU A 128 66.09 -39.26 83.96
N GLU A 129 65.78 -40.44 84.50
CA GLU A 129 64.92 -41.42 83.85
C GLU A 129 63.47 -40.92 83.75
N ALA A 130 62.97 -40.23 84.78
CA ALA A 130 61.66 -39.59 84.74
C ALA A 130 61.61 -38.42 83.75
N GLU A 131 62.65 -37.58 83.69
CA GLU A 131 62.79 -36.51 82.71
C GLU A 131 62.91 -37.05 81.28
N LEU A 132 63.66 -38.14 81.08
CA LEU A 132 63.76 -38.81 79.79
C LEU A 132 62.39 -39.37 79.37
N ALA A 133 61.69 -40.07 80.26
CA ALA A 133 60.35 -40.59 79.98
C ALA A 133 59.34 -39.47 79.66
N ALA A 134 59.41 -38.33 80.36
CA ALA A 134 58.62 -37.14 80.04
C ALA A 134 58.98 -36.58 78.65
N SER A 135 60.27 -36.44 78.34
CA SER A 135 60.72 -35.96 77.02
C SER A 135 60.37 -36.92 75.88
N GLU A 136 60.32 -38.23 76.14
CA GLU A 136 59.87 -39.23 75.17
C GLU A 136 58.35 -39.19 74.95
N ALA A 137 57.58 -38.91 76.00
CA ALA A 137 56.14 -38.67 75.90
C ALA A 137 55.88 -37.40 75.08
N ASP A 138 56.55 -36.30 75.39
CA ASP A 138 56.48 -35.05 74.62
C ASP A 138 56.89 -35.26 73.17
N ARG A 139 57.95 -36.04 72.90
CA ARG A 139 58.37 -36.37 71.53
C ARG A 139 57.29 -37.16 70.79
N LYS A 140 56.61 -38.10 71.45
CA LYS A 140 55.51 -38.86 70.85
C LYS A 140 54.31 -37.97 70.53
N ASP A 141 53.97 -37.06 71.44
CA ASP A 141 52.86 -36.13 71.24
C ASP A 141 53.17 -35.10 70.14
N LEU A 142 54.41 -34.58 70.10
CA LEU A 142 54.89 -33.74 68.98
C LEU A 142 54.92 -34.49 67.66
N THR A 143 55.28 -35.79 67.66
CA THR A 143 55.26 -36.61 66.43
C THR A 143 53.84 -36.84 65.95
N ARG A 144 52.87 -37.02 66.86
CA ARG A 144 51.44 -37.12 66.51
C ARG A 144 50.90 -35.81 65.97
N ALA A 145 51.18 -34.69 66.64
CA ALA A 145 50.78 -33.37 66.17
C ALA A 145 51.42 -33.04 64.81
N LEU A 146 52.68 -33.43 64.59
CA LEU A 146 53.34 -33.29 63.29
C LEU A 146 52.63 -34.14 62.22
N ALA A 147 52.29 -35.39 62.50
CA ALA A 147 51.56 -36.24 61.57
C ALA A 147 50.16 -35.70 61.25
N GLU A 148 49.47 -35.11 62.22
CA GLU A 148 48.18 -34.45 62.02
C GLU A 148 48.33 -33.23 61.11
N VAL A 149 49.30 -32.35 61.38
CA VAL A 149 49.62 -31.20 60.51
C VAL A 149 50.04 -31.65 59.11
N GLU A 150 50.87 -32.69 59.00
CA GLU A 150 51.28 -33.28 57.71
C GLU A 150 50.09 -33.87 56.94
N SER A 151 49.05 -34.35 57.63
CA SER A 151 47.81 -34.81 57.01
C SER A 151 46.85 -33.68 56.62
N GLU A 152 46.85 -32.55 57.35
CA GLU A 152 46.03 -31.38 57.04
C GLU A 152 46.57 -30.59 55.84
N VAL A 153 47.89 -30.54 55.64
CA VAL A 153 48.53 -29.83 54.50
C VAL A 153 48.01 -30.28 53.13
N PRO A 154 47.98 -31.58 52.77
CA PRO A 154 47.43 -32.01 51.48
C PRO A 154 45.93 -31.70 51.39
N ARG A 155 45.17 -31.87 52.47
CA ARG A 155 43.74 -31.56 52.51
C ARG A 155 43.47 -30.08 52.22
N LEU A 156 44.18 -29.17 52.89
CA LEU A 156 44.06 -27.73 52.66
C LEU A 156 44.54 -27.33 51.26
N THR A 157 45.52 -28.06 50.70
CA THR A 157 45.98 -27.83 49.33
C THR A 157 44.93 -28.23 48.30
N GLU A 158 44.24 -29.35 48.52
CA GLU A 158 43.10 -29.80 47.70
C GLU A 158 41.92 -28.83 47.83
N GLU A 159 41.57 -28.40 49.05
CA GLU A 159 40.52 -27.39 49.28
C GLU A 159 40.85 -26.07 48.57
N LEU A 160 42.10 -25.59 48.65
CA LEU A 160 42.55 -24.39 47.94
C LEU A 160 42.50 -24.57 46.41
N HIS A 161 42.80 -25.77 45.91
CA HIS A 161 42.71 -26.05 44.47
C HIS A 161 41.26 -26.04 44.00
N ALA A 162 40.36 -26.70 44.72
CA ALA A 162 38.92 -26.69 44.45
C ALA A 162 38.32 -25.28 44.55
N GLU A 163 38.79 -24.46 45.49
CA GLU A 163 38.37 -23.06 45.58
C GLU A 163 38.85 -22.25 44.35
N ARG A 164 40.06 -22.50 43.85
CA ARG A 164 40.58 -21.85 42.65
C ARG A 164 39.81 -22.28 41.39
N GLU A 165 39.49 -23.56 41.27
CA GLU A 165 38.68 -24.07 40.16
C GLU A 165 37.26 -23.49 40.19
N SER A 166 36.61 -23.46 41.35
CA SER A 166 35.27 -22.86 41.49
C SER A 166 35.27 -21.35 41.22
N ARG A 167 36.29 -20.61 41.68
CA ARG A 167 36.47 -19.19 41.33
C ARG A 167 36.74 -18.99 39.84
N GLY A 168 37.48 -19.90 39.20
CA GLY A 168 37.70 -19.90 37.75
C GLY A 168 36.39 -20.08 36.98
N ALA A 169 35.59 -21.09 37.35
CA ALA A 169 34.28 -21.32 36.76
C ALA A 169 33.34 -20.13 36.93
N MET A 170 33.28 -19.52 38.13
CA MET A 170 32.50 -18.30 38.36
C MET A 170 33.00 -17.11 37.52
N ALA A 171 34.32 -16.99 37.29
CA ALA A 171 34.87 -15.96 36.43
C ALA A 171 34.46 -16.15 34.96
N GLU A 172 34.47 -17.39 34.46
CA GLU A 172 33.99 -17.72 33.11
C GLU A 172 32.48 -17.45 32.96
N GLU A 173 31.66 -17.81 33.95
CA GLU A 173 30.23 -17.48 33.97
C GLU A 173 29.99 -15.96 33.98
N LEU A 174 30.77 -15.21 34.76
CA LEU A 174 30.68 -13.74 34.76
C LEU A 174 31.11 -13.12 33.43
N VAL A 175 32.09 -13.69 32.74
CA VAL A 175 32.46 -13.27 31.38
C VAL A 175 31.34 -13.57 30.41
N GLY A 176 30.79 -14.79 30.41
CA GLY A 176 29.65 -15.15 29.55
C GLY A 176 28.41 -14.31 29.81
N ALA A 177 28.11 -13.98 31.07
CA ALA A 177 27.02 -13.09 31.43
C ALA A 177 27.26 -11.64 30.93
N LYS A 178 28.50 -11.15 30.96
CA LYS A 178 28.86 -9.83 30.40
C LYS A 178 28.73 -9.81 28.88
N GLU A 179 29.16 -10.86 28.18
CA GLU A 179 29.00 -10.98 26.73
C GLU A 179 27.51 -11.04 26.32
N ALA A 180 26.71 -11.83 27.05
CA ALA A 180 25.26 -11.89 26.84
C ALA A 180 24.58 -10.54 27.09
N LEU A 181 25.01 -9.81 28.13
CA LEU A 181 24.54 -8.45 28.40
C LEU A 181 24.93 -7.48 27.29
N GLY A 182 26.16 -7.56 26.77
CA GLY A 182 26.62 -6.76 25.63
C GLY A 182 25.76 -6.99 24.39
N LEU A 183 25.54 -8.25 24.01
CA LEU A 183 24.65 -8.61 22.90
C LEU A 183 23.21 -8.12 23.10
N ALA A 184 22.71 -8.14 24.34
CA ALA A 184 21.40 -7.60 24.65
C ALA A 184 21.35 -6.07 24.51
N GLN A 185 22.41 -5.36 24.92
CA GLN A 185 22.53 -3.90 24.75
C GLN A 185 22.62 -3.50 23.26
N ASP A 186 23.38 -4.24 22.46
CA ASP A 186 23.47 -4.00 21.01
C ASP A 186 22.12 -4.18 20.33
N ARG A 187 21.38 -5.25 20.67
CA ARG A 187 20.01 -5.46 20.17
C ARG A 187 19.05 -4.34 20.57
N VAL A 188 19.18 -3.80 21.78
CA VAL A 188 18.36 -2.67 22.22
C VAL A 188 18.70 -1.41 21.42
N ALA A 189 19.98 -1.18 21.09
CA ALA A 189 20.39 -0.07 20.24
C ALA A 189 19.87 -0.23 18.79
N GLU A 190 19.95 -1.43 18.22
CA GLU A 190 19.38 -1.75 16.90
C GLU A 190 17.86 -1.52 16.87
N LEU A 191 17.13 -2.01 17.89
CA LEU A 191 15.68 -1.80 18.00
C LEU A 191 15.33 -0.31 18.16
N ALA A 192 16.16 0.46 18.86
CA ALA A 192 15.97 1.91 18.99
C ALA A 192 16.21 2.63 17.65
N SER A 193 17.23 2.25 16.89
CA SER A 193 17.47 2.77 15.53
C SER A 193 16.31 2.42 14.60
N GLY A 194 15.91 1.14 14.57
CA GLY A 194 14.80 0.67 13.74
C GLY A 194 13.47 1.35 14.09
N LYS A 195 13.22 1.64 15.38
CA LYS A 195 12.06 2.44 15.80
C LYS A 195 12.12 3.87 15.27
N SER A 196 13.29 4.52 15.31
CA SER A 196 13.47 5.88 14.80
C SER A 196 13.30 5.94 13.27
N GLU A 197 13.83 4.96 12.54
CA GLU A 197 13.65 4.84 11.09
C GLU A 197 12.20 4.59 10.71
N ALA A 198 11.53 3.67 11.40
CA ALA A 198 10.10 3.40 11.18
C ALA A 198 9.22 4.62 11.50
N GLN A 199 9.58 5.39 12.53
CA GLN A 199 8.87 6.63 12.86
C GLN A 199 9.06 7.68 11.75
N GLY A 200 10.28 7.88 11.25
CA GLY A 200 10.54 8.79 10.13
C GLY A 200 9.84 8.36 8.83
N ALA A 201 9.78 7.06 8.56
CA ALA A 201 9.03 6.53 7.42
C ALA A 201 7.51 6.79 7.56
N LEU A 202 6.97 6.68 8.77
CA LEU A 202 5.56 6.96 9.04
C LEU A 202 5.23 8.45 8.89
N GLU A 203 6.13 9.34 9.32
CA GLU A 203 6.03 10.80 9.10
C GLU A 203 6.06 11.13 7.60
N ALA A 204 6.97 10.52 6.82
CA ALA A 204 7.02 10.70 5.37
C ALA A 204 5.75 10.22 4.65
N VAL A 205 5.17 9.09 5.07
CA VAL A 205 3.89 8.60 4.53
C VAL A 205 2.74 9.53 4.91
N GLN A 206 2.75 10.10 6.11
CA GLN A 206 1.76 11.10 6.52
C GLN A 206 1.86 12.38 5.67
N GLU A 207 3.06 12.88 5.39
CA GLU A 207 3.26 14.02 4.49
C GLU A 207 2.77 13.73 3.07
N GLN A 208 3.09 12.54 2.53
CA GLN A 208 2.57 12.10 1.23
C GLN A 208 1.04 12.03 1.22
N TYR A 209 0.42 11.51 2.29
CA TYR A 209 -1.04 11.46 2.41
C TYR A 209 -1.67 12.86 2.45
N GLN A 210 -1.06 13.81 3.18
CA GLN A 210 -1.52 15.21 3.20
C GLN A 210 -1.37 15.89 1.84
N SER A 211 -0.27 15.62 1.12
CA SER A 211 -0.08 16.11 -0.25
C SER A 211 -1.16 15.59 -1.20
N VAL A 212 -1.43 14.29 -1.16
CA VAL A 212 -2.45 13.66 -2.01
C VAL A 212 -3.85 14.21 -1.68
N LEU A 213 -4.17 14.45 -0.41
CA LEU A 213 -5.41 15.11 -0.04
C LEU A 213 -5.53 16.51 -0.63
N ALA A 214 -4.46 17.32 -0.58
CA ALA A 214 -4.44 18.65 -1.19
C ALA A 214 -4.61 18.59 -2.72
N ASP A 215 -3.99 17.61 -3.38
CA ASP A 215 -4.16 17.38 -4.82
C ASP A 215 -5.59 16.95 -5.18
N VAL A 216 -6.21 16.09 -4.37
CA VAL A 216 -7.61 15.71 -4.54
C VAL A 216 -8.52 16.93 -4.39
N GLU A 217 -8.31 17.77 -3.36
CA GLU A 217 -9.09 19.00 -3.19
C GLU A 217 -8.94 19.94 -4.40
N ARG A 218 -7.70 20.12 -4.90
CA ARG A 218 -7.43 20.90 -6.12
C ARG A 218 -8.17 20.34 -7.33
N LEU A 219 -8.02 19.06 -7.63
CA LEU A 219 -8.72 18.40 -8.75
C LEU A 219 -10.24 18.48 -8.61
N THR A 220 -10.76 18.43 -7.38
CA THR A 220 -12.20 18.57 -7.14
C THR A 220 -12.67 19.98 -7.49
N THR A 221 -11.93 21.02 -7.07
CA THR A 221 -12.24 22.41 -7.44
C THR A 221 -12.11 22.68 -8.93
N GLU A 222 -11.11 22.11 -9.60
CA GLU A 222 -10.96 22.18 -11.06
C GLU A 222 -12.13 21.49 -11.77
N ARG A 223 -12.57 20.32 -11.29
CA ARG A 223 -13.74 19.61 -11.84
C ARG A 223 -15.01 20.42 -11.70
N ASP A 224 -15.23 21.07 -10.55
CA ASP A 224 -16.42 21.88 -10.32
C ASP A 224 -16.40 23.16 -11.18
N ALA A 225 -15.23 23.76 -11.40
CA ALA A 225 -15.06 24.86 -12.35
C ALA A 225 -15.35 24.41 -13.80
N GLN A 226 -14.85 23.24 -14.21
CA GLN A 226 -15.15 22.66 -15.51
C GLN A 226 -16.65 22.36 -15.68
N ALA A 227 -17.31 21.82 -14.65
CA ALA A 227 -18.74 21.56 -14.67
C ALA A 227 -19.55 22.86 -14.84
N LEU A 228 -19.14 23.94 -14.18
CA LEU A 228 -19.76 25.26 -14.33
C LEU A 228 -19.53 25.83 -15.74
N ASN A 229 -18.33 25.69 -16.30
CA ASN A 229 -18.05 26.08 -17.69
C ASN A 229 -18.88 25.28 -18.71
N ILE A 230 -19.03 23.96 -18.51
CA ILE A 230 -19.88 23.13 -19.37
C ILE A 230 -21.33 23.62 -19.33
N SER A 231 -21.87 23.89 -18.12
CA SER A 231 -23.23 24.43 -17.98
C SER A 231 -23.41 25.79 -18.67
N GLN A 232 -22.41 26.67 -18.59
CA GLN A 232 -22.43 27.95 -19.30
C GLN A 232 -22.41 27.77 -20.82
N LEU A 233 -21.57 26.85 -21.34
CA LEU A 233 -21.52 26.55 -22.77
C LEU A 233 -22.82 25.91 -23.28
N GLU A 234 -23.44 25.03 -22.51
CA GLU A 234 -24.75 24.45 -22.84
C GLU A 234 -25.85 25.51 -22.91
N THR A 235 -25.82 26.47 -21.98
CA THR A 235 -26.76 27.61 -21.97
C THR A 235 -26.55 28.51 -23.19
N ALA A 236 -25.31 28.90 -23.48
CA ALA A 236 -24.97 29.70 -24.65
C ALA A 236 -25.33 28.97 -25.96
N LEU A 237 -25.17 27.65 -26.02
CA LEU A 237 -25.55 26.84 -27.17
C LEU A 237 -27.08 26.75 -27.32
N ALA A 238 -27.83 26.68 -26.23
CA ALA A 238 -29.30 26.74 -26.27
C ALA A 238 -29.79 28.11 -26.75
N GLU A 239 -29.19 29.20 -26.28
CA GLU A 239 -29.48 30.56 -26.73
C GLU A 239 -29.16 30.76 -28.21
N ALA A 240 -27.98 30.31 -28.67
CA ALA A 240 -27.59 30.38 -30.08
C ALA A 240 -28.54 29.57 -30.99
N LYS A 241 -28.98 28.38 -30.55
CA LYS A 241 -30.01 27.60 -31.26
C LYS A 241 -31.36 28.33 -31.30
N GLY A 242 -31.76 28.97 -30.21
CA GLY A 242 -32.96 29.79 -30.17
C GLY A 242 -32.89 30.98 -31.13
N ALA A 243 -31.76 31.67 -31.18
CA ALA A 243 -31.51 32.78 -32.11
C ALA A 243 -31.52 32.32 -33.58
N MET A 244 -30.90 31.17 -33.90
CA MET A 244 -30.99 30.60 -35.25
C MET A 244 -32.44 30.26 -35.63
N GLY A 245 -33.23 29.67 -34.73
CA GLY A 245 -34.64 29.40 -34.99
C GLY A 245 -35.46 30.67 -35.23
N ALA A 246 -35.15 31.76 -34.52
CA ALA A 246 -35.77 33.06 -34.78
C ALA A 246 -35.38 33.61 -36.17
N LEU A 247 -34.10 33.57 -36.54
CA LEU A 247 -33.62 33.98 -37.87
C LEU A 247 -34.20 33.14 -39.01
N GLU A 248 -34.37 31.83 -38.81
CA GLU A 248 -35.06 30.95 -39.77
C GLU A 248 -36.52 31.39 -39.95
N SER A 249 -37.24 31.70 -38.86
CA SER A 249 -38.62 32.18 -38.93
C SER A 249 -38.73 33.57 -39.59
N GLU A 250 -37.79 34.48 -39.34
CA GLU A 250 -37.71 35.78 -40.01
C GLU A 250 -37.38 35.63 -41.50
N SER A 251 -36.51 34.66 -41.86
CA SER A 251 -36.20 34.33 -43.24
C SER A 251 -37.41 33.78 -43.98
N ASP A 252 -38.16 32.86 -43.37
CA ASP A 252 -39.38 32.31 -43.94
C ASP A 252 -40.48 33.37 -44.08
N TRP A 253 -40.60 34.28 -43.11
CA TRP A 253 -41.49 35.43 -43.21
C TRP A 253 -41.08 36.39 -44.34
N SER A 254 -39.78 36.67 -44.46
CA SER A 254 -39.23 37.50 -45.54
C SER A 254 -39.46 36.87 -46.92
N ARG A 255 -39.29 35.54 -47.04
CA ARG A 255 -39.60 34.80 -48.27
C ARG A 255 -41.08 34.86 -48.61
N SER A 256 -41.96 34.61 -47.64
CA SER A 256 -43.41 34.68 -47.84
C SER A 256 -43.84 36.09 -48.24
N SER A 257 -43.28 37.13 -47.62
CA SER A 257 -43.56 38.53 -47.96
C SER A 257 -43.06 38.88 -49.36
N LEU A 258 -41.88 38.38 -49.75
CA LEU A 258 -41.33 38.58 -51.09
C LEU A 258 -42.14 37.84 -52.17
N GLU A 259 -42.62 36.62 -51.87
CA GLU A 259 -43.52 35.87 -52.76
C GLU A 259 -44.87 36.60 -52.94
N GLU A 260 -45.43 37.16 -51.87
CA GLU A 260 -46.65 37.98 -51.92
C GLU A 260 -46.45 39.25 -52.74
N ALA A 261 -45.33 39.96 -52.54
CA ALA A 261 -44.96 41.13 -53.34
C ALA A 261 -44.79 40.77 -54.83
N HIS A 262 -44.15 39.64 -55.14
CA HIS A 262 -44.03 39.14 -56.52
C HIS A 262 -45.37 38.77 -57.13
N ALA A 263 -46.27 38.15 -56.37
CA ALA A 263 -47.62 37.83 -56.83
C ALA A 263 -48.43 39.10 -57.12
N HIS A 264 -48.36 40.09 -56.23
CA HIS A 264 -49.00 41.39 -56.42
C HIS A 264 -48.44 42.12 -57.64
N ALA A 265 -47.11 42.14 -57.82
CA ALA A 265 -46.47 42.72 -58.99
C ALA A 265 -46.97 42.06 -60.29
N LYS A 266 -46.98 40.72 -60.36
CA LYS A 266 -47.55 39.99 -61.51
C LYS A 266 -49.03 40.31 -61.77
N GLY A 267 -49.81 40.50 -60.71
CA GLY A 267 -51.21 40.97 -60.80
C GLY A 267 -51.30 42.33 -61.48
N MET A 268 -50.55 43.32 -60.99
CA MET A 268 -50.48 44.66 -61.58
C MET A 268 -49.98 44.65 -63.03
N GLU A 269 -49.03 43.77 -63.37
CA GLU A 269 -48.60 43.59 -64.76
C GLU A 269 -49.72 43.06 -65.66
N GLY A 270 -50.50 42.09 -65.17
CA GLY A 270 -51.67 41.56 -65.86
C GLY A 270 -52.77 42.61 -66.06
N GLU A 271 -53.03 43.43 -65.05
CA GLU A 271 -53.96 44.56 -65.13
C GLU A 271 -53.48 45.62 -66.14
N ARG A 272 -52.20 45.98 -66.12
CA ARG A 272 -51.58 46.89 -67.10
C ARG A 272 -51.72 46.34 -68.52
N ASP A 273 -51.48 45.04 -68.73
CA ASP A 273 -51.62 44.42 -70.04
C ASP A 273 -53.09 44.37 -70.50
N ALA A 274 -54.03 44.14 -69.59
CA ALA A 274 -55.46 44.23 -69.87
C ALA A 274 -55.86 45.65 -70.26
N ALA A 275 -55.38 46.67 -69.53
CA ALA A 275 -55.59 48.08 -69.84
C ALA A 275 -55.00 48.46 -71.20
N ARG A 276 -53.80 47.96 -71.55
CA ARG A 276 -53.19 48.15 -72.87
C ARG A 276 -54.02 47.53 -74.00
N ARG A 277 -54.60 46.34 -73.78
CA ARG A 277 -55.52 45.73 -74.76
C ARG A 277 -56.80 46.54 -74.92
N GLN A 278 -57.37 47.05 -73.84
CA GLN A 278 -58.53 47.95 -73.89
C GLN A 278 -58.19 49.23 -74.65
N LEU A 279 -57.03 49.82 -74.40
CA LEU A 279 -56.55 50.99 -75.14
C LEU A 279 -56.46 50.71 -76.64
N ALA A 280 -55.87 49.57 -77.05
CA ALA A 280 -55.79 49.19 -78.46
C ALA A 280 -57.17 49.05 -79.13
N VAL A 281 -58.16 48.49 -78.42
CA VAL A 281 -59.55 48.41 -78.91
C VAL A 281 -60.15 49.82 -79.10
N VAL A 282 -59.90 50.73 -78.16
CA VAL A 282 -60.35 52.13 -78.27
C VAL A 282 -59.66 52.83 -79.45
N GLU A 283 -58.35 52.65 -79.62
CA GLU A 283 -57.59 53.21 -80.73
C GLU A 283 -58.10 52.72 -82.09
N ASP A 284 -58.38 51.43 -82.25
CA ASP A 284 -58.94 50.88 -83.48
C ASP A 284 -60.39 51.34 -83.73
N GLY A 285 -61.18 51.48 -82.67
CA GLY A 285 -62.49 52.13 -82.74
C GLY A 285 -62.40 53.58 -83.22
N LEU A 286 -61.40 54.32 -82.74
CA LEU A 286 -61.13 55.70 -83.12
C LEU A 286 -60.67 55.82 -84.57
N LYS A 287 -59.81 54.91 -85.06
CA LYS A 287 -59.44 54.83 -86.49
C LYS A 287 -60.65 54.53 -87.37
N THR A 288 -61.53 53.63 -86.94
CA THR A 288 -62.77 53.30 -87.67
C THR A 288 -63.68 54.52 -87.76
N LEU A 289 -63.86 55.25 -86.65
CA LEU A 289 -64.59 56.52 -86.62
C LEU A 289 -63.94 57.57 -87.52
N GLN A 290 -62.61 57.70 -87.53
CA GLN A 290 -61.91 58.59 -88.46
C GLN A 290 -62.17 58.20 -89.92
N THR A 291 -62.19 56.89 -90.25
CA THR A 291 -62.49 56.44 -91.62
C THR A 291 -63.92 56.84 -92.00
N GLN A 292 -64.88 56.60 -91.10
CA GLN A 292 -66.27 57.01 -91.29
C GLN A 292 -66.41 58.54 -91.49
N VAL A 293 -65.68 59.34 -90.72
CA VAL A 293 -65.65 60.81 -90.89
C VAL A 293 -65.10 61.17 -92.27
N THR A 294 -64.00 60.58 -92.71
CA THR A 294 -63.45 60.86 -94.06
C THR A 294 -64.37 60.41 -95.20
N GLU A 295 -65.14 59.33 -95.01
CA GLU A 295 -66.17 58.89 -95.94
C GLU A 295 -67.36 59.85 -95.97
N LEU A 296 -67.81 60.33 -94.80
CA LEU A 296 -68.85 61.34 -94.68
C LEU A 296 -68.40 62.67 -95.32
N GLU A 297 -67.16 63.09 -95.11
CA GLU A 297 -66.57 64.28 -95.76
C GLU A 297 -66.51 64.12 -97.28
N ARG A 298 -66.14 62.94 -97.80
CA ARG A 298 -66.21 62.65 -99.24
C ARG A 298 -67.63 62.66 -99.78
N ALA A 299 -68.59 62.09 -99.05
CA ALA A 299 -70.00 62.11 -99.43
C ALA A 299 -70.55 63.54 -99.46
N LEU A 300 -70.12 64.38 -98.50
CA LEU A 300 -70.44 65.80 -98.46
C LEU A 300 -69.86 66.54 -99.68
N ALA A 301 -68.58 66.32 -100.00
CA ALA A 301 -67.93 66.92 -101.17
C ALA A 301 -68.59 66.49 -102.50
N LEU A 302 -69.08 65.25 -102.60
CA LEU A 302 -69.86 64.77 -103.74
C LEU A 302 -71.21 65.50 -103.85
N LYS A 303 -71.88 65.73 -102.71
CA LYS A 303 -73.12 66.52 -102.67
C LYS A 303 -72.90 67.99 -103.01
N ASP A 304 -71.77 68.57 -102.60
CA ASP A 304 -71.40 69.93 -103.00
C ASP A 304 -71.10 70.02 -104.51
N ALA A 305 -70.48 68.99 -105.11
CA ALA A 305 -70.30 68.91 -106.55
C ALA A 305 -71.63 68.79 -107.31
N ASP A 306 -72.59 67.99 -106.81
CA ASP A 306 -73.95 67.91 -107.36
C ASP A 306 -74.66 69.28 -107.29
N ALA A 307 -74.48 70.03 -106.20
CA ALA A 307 -75.05 71.38 -106.04
C ALA A 307 -74.43 72.39 -107.02
N VAL A 308 -73.13 72.28 -107.32
CA VAL A 308 -72.45 73.08 -108.36
C VAL A 308 -72.93 72.69 -109.76
N GLY A 309 -73.16 71.40 -110.02
CA GLY A 309 -73.75 70.91 -111.28
C GLY A 309 -75.16 71.44 -111.52
N LEU A 310 -75.99 71.49 -110.48
CA LEU A 310 -77.34 72.11 -110.54
C LEU A 310 -77.27 73.63 -110.78
N ARG A 311 -76.27 74.34 -110.23
CA ARG A 311 -76.03 75.76 -110.51
C ARG A 311 -75.54 76.01 -111.94
N ALA A 312 -74.75 75.11 -112.52
CA ALA A 312 -74.33 75.16 -113.92
C ALA A 312 -75.49 74.89 -114.90
N ALA A 313 -76.39 73.97 -114.55
CA ALA A 313 -77.61 73.70 -115.32
C ALA A 313 -78.60 74.89 -115.30
N LEU A 314 -78.63 75.66 -114.20
CA LEU A 314 -79.46 76.87 -114.08
C LEU A 314 -78.91 78.05 -114.88
N THR A 315 -77.59 78.16 -115.02
CA THR A 315 -76.91 79.20 -115.81
C THR A 315 -76.94 78.93 -117.32
N ALA A 316 -76.95 77.66 -117.74
CA ALA A 316 -77.17 77.27 -119.14
C ALA A 316 -78.61 77.54 -119.63
N ARG A 317 -79.61 77.54 -118.73
CA ARG A 317 -81.02 77.81 -119.07
C ARG A 317 -81.38 79.30 -119.10
N THR A 318 -80.50 80.16 -118.58
CA THR A 318 -80.64 81.64 -118.61
C THR A 318 -79.93 82.30 -119.79
N ALA A 319 -79.24 81.54 -120.63
CA ALA A 319 -78.54 82.03 -121.83
C ALA A 319 -79.37 81.95 -123.13
N GLU A 320 -80.58 81.38 -123.11
CA GLU A 320 -81.49 81.25 -124.26
C GLU A 320 -82.67 82.27 -124.27
N ALA A 321 -82.54 83.39 -123.56
CA ALA A 321 -83.55 84.47 -123.52
C ALA A 321 -82.97 85.86 -123.84
N ALA A 322 -82.12 85.92 -124.85
CA ALA A 322 -81.80 87.11 -125.64
C ALA A 322 -82.26 86.79 -127.07
N GLU A 323 -83.11 87.53 -127.77
CA GLU A 323 -83.31 88.97 -127.85
C GLU A 323 -84.76 89.27 -128.27
N LEU A 324 -85.35 90.40 -127.85
CA LEU A 324 -86.24 91.18 -128.72
C LEU A 324 -86.37 92.62 -128.15
N PRO A 325 -85.69 93.59 -128.78
CA PRO A 325 -85.41 94.90 -128.24
C PRO A 325 -86.47 95.94 -128.64
N ALA A 326 -86.80 96.87 -127.76
CA ALA A 326 -87.19 98.23 -128.15
C ALA A 326 -87.26 99.15 -126.92
N LEU A 327 -86.10 99.74 -126.59
CA LEU A 327 -85.88 101.07 -126.02
C LEU A 327 -87.10 102.01 -125.93
N ARG A 328 -88.00 101.78 -124.95
CA ARG A 328 -89.06 102.69 -124.47
C ARG A 328 -89.81 101.90 -123.38
N SER A 329 -89.41 101.90 -122.12
CA SER A 329 -89.50 103.05 -121.23
C SER A 329 -88.98 102.55 -119.87
N ALA A 330 -87.71 102.20 -119.69
CA ALA A 330 -86.57 103.10 -119.50
C ALA A 330 -86.78 104.24 -118.47
N LEU A 331 -87.87 104.24 -117.71
CA LEU A 331 -88.09 105.15 -116.58
C LEU A 331 -88.57 104.46 -115.29
N GLU A 332 -89.11 103.24 -115.37
CA GLU A 332 -89.53 102.47 -114.18
C GLU A 332 -88.43 101.56 -113.61
N GLY A 333 -87.37 101.29 -114.39
CA GLY A 333 -86.26 100.39 -114.00
C GLY A 333 -85.26 100.93 -112.96
N ARG A 334 -85.25 102.25 -112.68
CA ARG A 334 -84.28 102.83 -111.73
C ARG A 334 -84.68 102.76 -110.25
N ALA A 335 -85.91 102.39 -109.93
CA ALA A 335 -86.37 102.24 -108.53
C ALA A 335 -86.20 100.80 -107.99
N ALA A 336 -86.10 99.79 -108.86
CA ALA A 336 -86.00 98.38 -108.46
C ALA A 336 -84.55 97.87 -108.27
N GLU A 337 -83.55 98.49 -108.91
CA GLU A 337 -82.13 98.11 -108.76
C GLU A 337 -81.54 98.50 -107.40
N ALA A 338 -82.06 99.56 -106.75
CA ALA A 338 -81.64 99.95 -105.40
C ALA A 338 -82.03 98.90 -104.32
N VAL A 339 -83.15 98.19 -104.51
CA VAL A 339 -83.62 97.14 -103.59
C VAL A 339 -82.83 95.84 -103.76
N ARG A 340 -82.42 95.48 -104.99
CA ARG A 340 -81.59 94.29 -105.24
C ARG A 340 -80.17 94.42 -104.71
N VAL A 341 -79.57 95.61 -104.81
CA VAL A 341 -78.22 95.84 -104.26
C VAL A 341 -78.24 95.83 -102.72
N GLN A 342 -79.30 96.35 -102.09
CA GLN A 342 -79.48 96.22 -100.63
C GLN A 342 -79.71 94.78 -100.17
N ALA A 343 -80.38 93.93 -100.96
CA ALA A 343 -80.53 92.50 -100.64
C ALA A 343 -79.19 91.74 -100.73
N ARG A 344 -78.36 92.07 -101.71
CA ARG A 344 -77.03 91.45 -101.90
C ARG A 344 -76.02 91.86 -100.82
N VAL A 345 -76.10 93.08 -100.32
CA VAL A 345 -75.27 93.54 -99.18
C VAL A 345 -75.68 92.83 -97.89
N ARG A 346 -76.99 92.64 -97.64
CA ARG A 346 -77.46 91.88 -96.47
C ARG A 346 -77.09 90.39 -96.51
N GLU A 347 -77.08 89.79 -97.70
CA GLU A 347 -76.66 88.40 -97.90
C GLU A 347 -75.16 88.23 -97.62
N LEU A 348 -74.31 89.13 -98.14
CA LEU A 348 -72.87 89.11 -97.85
C LEU A 348 -72.52 89.47 -96.41
N GLU A 349 -73.29 90.35 -95.76
CA GLU A 349 -73.15 90.63 -94.32
C GLU A 349 -73.54 89.42 -93.46
N ALA A 350 -74.54 88.63 -93.88
CA ALA A 350 -74.91 87.38 -93.23
C ALA A 350 -73.84 86.28 -93.40
N GLU A 351 -73.23 86.16 -94.59
CA GLU A 351 -72.14 85.21 -94.83
C GLU A 351 -70.86 85.58 -94.06
N VAL A 352 -70.53 86.87 -93.97
CA VAL A 352 -69.36 87.34 -93.19
C VAL A 352 -69.58 87.19 -91.68
N THR A 353 -70.81 87.37 -91.19
CA THR A 353 -71.13 87.09 -89.79
C THR A 353 -71.08 85.58 -89.49
N GLN A 354 -71.63 84.74 -90.37
CA GLN A 354 -71.54 83.29 -90.25
C GLN A 354 -70.09 82.77 -90.31
N ALA A 355 -69.24 83.32 -91.18
CA ALA A 355 -67.82 82.95 -91.25
C ALA A 355 -67.04 83.42 -90.01
N ARG A 356 -67.39 84.59 -89.44
CA ARG A 356 -66.79 85.07 -88.18
C ARG A 356 -67.21 84.22 -86.99
N ASP A 357 -68.46 83.78 -86.94
CA ASP A 357 -68.97 82.94 -85.86
C ASP A 357 -68.39 81.52 -85.96
N ALA A 358 -68.20 80.99 -87.18
CA ALA A 358 -67.48 79.73 -87.40
C ALA A 358 -66.00 79.82 -86.97
N ALA A 359 -65.29 80.89 -87.36
CA ALA A 359 -63.91 81.10 -86.95
C ALA A 359 -63.77 81.30 -85.43
N ARG A 360 -64.74 81.96 -84.78
CA ARG A 360 -64.80 82.07 -83.32
C ARG A 360 -65.01 80.71 -82.65
N ALA A 361 -65.92 79.89 -83.17
CA ALA A 361 -66.14 78.54 -82.66
C ALA A 361 -64.91 77.64 -82.81
N GLU A 362 -64.16 77.76 -83.91
CA GLU A 362 -62.90 77.05 -84.09
C GLU A 362 -61.81 77.50 -83.13
N VAL A 363 -61.71 78.81 -82.86
CA VAL A 363 -60.77 79.37 -81.86
C VAL A 363 -61.16 78.91 -80.45
N GLU A 364 -62.44 78.96 -80.08
CA GLU A 364 -62.90 78.46 -78.78
C GLU A 364 -62.64 76.95 -78.64
N ALA A 365 -62.86 76.15 -79.69
CA ALA A 365 -62.54 74.73 -79.69
C ALA A 365 -61.03 74.44 -79.63
N ALA A 366 -60.18 75.33 -80.18
CA ALA A 366 -58.74 75.24 -80.06
C ALA A 366 -58.26 75.65 -78.66
N GLU A 367 -58.86 76.67 -78.05
CA GLU A 367 -58.57 77.09 -76.67
C GLU A 367 -58.96 76.01 -75.65
N VAL A 368 -60.10 75.34 -75.84
CA VAL A 368 -60.49 74.20 -74.98
C VAL A 368 -59.49 73.05 -75.11
N ARG A 369 -59.05 72.73 -76.33
CA ARG A 369 -58.00 71.71 -76.56
C ARG A 369 -56.66 72.10 -75.95
N ALA A 370 -56.28 73.38 -76.04
CA ALA A 370 -55.06 73.90 -75.43
C ALA A 370 -55.13 73.78 -73.90
N ARG A 371 -56.25 74.16 -73.28
CA ARG A 371 -56.46 74.01 -71.82
C ARG A 371 -56.44 72.55 -71.37
N MET A 372 -57.02 71.64 -72.15
CA MET A 372 -56.94 70.21 -71.88
C MET A 372 -55.50 69.72 -71.93
N ALA A 373 -54.74 70.06 -72.99
CA ALA A 373 -53.34 69.70 -73.10
C ALA A 373 -52.48 70.31 -71.98
N GLU A 374 -52.76 71.54 -71.55
CA GLU A 374 -52.10 72.16 -70.40
C GLU A 374 -52.41 71.42 -69.08
N SER A 375 -53.65 70.98 -68.89
CA SER A 375 -54.02 70.18 -67.71
C SER A 375 -53.40 68.78 -67.72
N GLU A 376 -53.30 68.14 -68.89
CA GLU A 376 -52.61 66.86 -69.06
C GLU A 376 -51.11 67.01 -68.79
N LEU A 377 -50.46 68.07 -69.32
CA LEU A 377 -49.06 68.36 -69.05
C LEU A 377 -48.81 68.67 -67.57
N ALA A 378 -49.72 69.37 -66.89
CA ALA A 378 -49.64 69.59 -65.46
C ALA A 378 -49.72 68.26 -64.68
N SER A 379 -50.67 67.39 -65.04
CA SER A 379 -50.79 66.06 -64.41
C SER A 379 -49.57 65.17 -64.64
N LEU A 380 -48.99 65.21 -65.84
CA LEU A 380 -47.78 64.44 -66.16
C LEU A 380 -46.55 64.95 -65.41
N ARG A 381 -46.45 66.27 -65.17
CA ARG A 381 -45.40 66.85 -64.32
C ARG A 381 -45.54 66.41 -62.87
N GLU A 382 -46.75 66.41 -62.33
CA GLU A 382 -47.02 65.94 -60.97
C GLU A 382 -46.67 64.45 -60.81
N VAL A 383 -47.02 63.61 -61.79
CA VAL A 383 -46.64 62.18 -61.80
C VAL A 383 -45.12 61.99 -61.93
N LEU A 384 -44.45 62.82 -62.73
CA LEU A 384 -42.99 62.77 -62.87
C LEU A 384 -42.29 63.17 -61.57
N GLU A 385 -42.72 64.26 -60.93
CA GLU A 385 -42.19 64.72 -59.63
C GLU A 385 -42.41 63.65 -58.55
N ALA A 386 -43.60 63.02 -58.51
CA ALA A 386 -43.87 61.92 -57.60
C ALA A 386 -42.94 60.71 -57.84
N ALA A 387 -42.73 60.34 -59.11
CA ALA A 387 -41.82 59.24 -59.47
C ALA A 387 -40.35 59.55 -59.13
N GLU A 388 -39.90 60.80 -59.29
CA GLU A 388 -38.55 61.23 -58.88
C GLU A 388 -38.37 61.15 -57.36
N VAL A 389 -39.37 61.57 -56.58
CA VAL A 389 -39.34 61.44 -55.11
C VAL A 389 -39.31 59.98 -54.68
N GLU A 390 -40.09 59.11 -55.33
CA GLU A 390 -40.06 57.67 -55.06
C GLU A 390 -38.69 57.06 -55.39
N GLN A 391 -38.08 57.41 -56.53
CA GLN A 391 -36.74 56.95 -56.90
C GLN A 391 -35.67 57.39 -55.89
N VAL A 392 -35.71 58.65 -55.43
CA VAL A 392 -34.79 59.12 -54.38
C VAL A 392 -35.02 58.36 -53.08
N SER A 393 -36.28 58.15 -52.68
CA SER A 393 -36.59 57.39 -51.45
C SER A 393 -36.14 55.93 -51.51
N LEU A 394 -36.25 55.29 -52.68
CA LEU A 394 -35.76 53.92 -52.91
C LEU A 394 -34.24 53.88 -52.87
N ARG A 395 -33.57 54.88 -53.47
CA ARG A 395 -32.13 54.99 -53.42
C ARG A 395 -31.62 55.17 -51.98
N ASP A 396 -32.23 56.07 -51.22
CA ASP A 396 -31.85 56.32 -49.82
C ASP A 396 -32.07 55.06 -48.96
N ARG A 397 -33.16 54.32 -49.19
CA ARG A 397 -33.39 53.01 -48.54
C ARG A 397 -32.32 52.00 -48.92
N MET A 398 -31.98 51.88 -50.21
CA MET A 398 -30.93 50.95 -50.66
C MET A 398 -29.55 51.33 -50.11
N GLU A 399 -29.22 52.62 -50.04
CA GLU A 399 -27.96 53.09 -49.44
C GLU A 399 -27.94 52.80 -47.93
N SER A 400 -29.08 52.98 -47.23
CA SER A 400 -29.23 52.61 -45.81
C SER A 400 -29.12 51.10 -45.59
N ASP A 401 -29.78 50.28 -46.41
CA ASP A 401 -29.73 48.82 -46.32
C ASP A 401 -28.33 48.30 -46.64
N ALA A 402 -27.65 48.89 -47.62
CA ALA A 402 -26.25 48.57 -47.93
C ALA A 402 -25.31 48.91 -46.78
N ALA A 403 -25.53 50.04 -46.09
CA ALA A 403 -24.76 50.40 -44.89
C ALA A 403 -25.01 49.42 -43.74
N ALA A 404 -26.27 49.06 -43.48
CA ALA A 404 -26.65 48.09 -42.45
C ALA A 404 -26.07 46.68 -42.73
N LEU A 405 -26.11 46.24 -43.99
CA LEU A 405 -25.47 44.99 -44.41
C LEU A 405 -23.95 45.07 -44.27
N GLY A 406 -23.34 46.21 -44.57
CA GLY A 406 -21.90 46.45 -44.36
C GLY A 406 -21.50 46.29 -42.90
N GLU A 407 -22.23 46.91 -41.97
CA GLU A 407 -22.01 46.77 -40.53
C GLU A 407 -22.23 45.33 -40.05
N ALA A 408 -23.29 44.66 -40.52
CA ALA A 408 -23.57 43.26 -40.18
C ALA A 408 -22.45 42.32 -40.66
N VAL A 409 -21.86 42.56 -41.84
CA VAL A 409 -20.71 41.80 -42.33
C VAL A 409 -19.48 42.05 -41.45
N HIS A 410 -19.19 43.29 -41.07
CA HIS A 410 -18.06 43.60 -40.20
C HIS A 410 -18.22 42.96 -38.80
N GLU A 411 -19.44 42.95 -38.26
CA GLU A 411 -19.73 42.28 -37.00
C GLU A 411 -19.59 40.75 -37.12
N ALA A 412 -20.04 40.17 -38.24
CA ALA A 412 -19.86 38.74 -38.52
C ALA A 412 -18.38 38.37 -38.66
N GLU A 413 -17.57 39.17 -39.36
CA GLU A 413 -16.12 38.97 -39.48
C GLU A 413 -15.42 39.06 -38.12
N ALA A 414 -15.80 40.03 -37.28
CA ALA A 414 -15.29 40.14 -35.92
C ALA A 414 -15.62 38.90 -35.07
N ARG A 415 -16.85 38.39 -35.15
CA ARG A 415 -17.26 37.15 -34.46
C ARG A 415 -16.50 35.92 -34.98
N VAL A 416 -16.21 35.84 -36.28
CA VAL A 416 -15.39 34.77 -36.86
C VAL A 416 -13.96 34.83 -36.35
N HIS A 417 -13.36 36.02 -36.29
CA HIS A 417 -12.01 36.19 -35.74
C HIS A 417 -11.95 35.84 -34.25
N GLU A 418 -12.96 36.21 -33.47
CA GLU A 418 -13.07 35.82 -32.07
C GLU A 418 -13.22 34.30 -31.91
N ALA A 419 -14.07 33.67 -32.73
CA ALA A 419 -14.23 32.22 -32.74
C ALA A 419 -12.94 31.50 -33.13
N GLN A 420 -12.18 32.00 -34.11
CA GLN A 420 -10.86 31.47 -34.47
C GLN A 420 -9.83 31.62 -33.34
N ALA A 421 -9.82 32.76 -32.65
CA ALA A 421 -8.95 32.97 -31.49
C ALA A 421 -9.31 32.02 -30.33
N ARG A 422 -10.61 31.78 -30.10
CA ARG A 422 -11.07 30.80 -29.10
C ARG A 422 -10.70 29.36 -29.51
N ALA A 423 -10.83 29.01 -30.78
CA ALA A 423 -10.44 27.69 -31.29
C ALA A 423 -8.94 27.42 -31.10
N THR A 424 -8.07 28.36 -31.46
CA THR A 424 -6.62 28.22 -31.27
C THR A 424 -6.22 28.15 -29.79
N ALA A 425 -6.91 28.88 -28.90
CA ALA A 425 -6.72 28.78 -27.46
C ALA A 425 -7.12 27.40 -26.91
N LEU A 426 -8.24 26.83 -27.38
CA LEU A 426 -8.70 25.50 -26.99
C LEU A 426 -7.76 24.40 -27.51
N GLU A 427 -7.24 24.53 -28.74
CA GLU A 427 -6.23 23.61 -29.28
C GLU A 427 -4.95 23.63 -28.43
N ALA A 428 -4.49 24.80 -27.98
CA ALA A 428 -3.35 24.92 -27.09
C ALA A 428 -3.60 24.25 -25.72
N GLN A 429 -4.81 24.44 -25.15
CA GLN A 429 -5.20 23.78 -23.90
C GLN A 429 -5.29 22.25 -24.05
N LEU A 430 -5.81 21.75 -25.16
CA LEU A 430 -5.84 20.31 -25.45
C LEU A 430 -4.44 19.73 -25.60
N ALA A 431 -3.53 20.46 -26.26
CA ALA A 431 -2.12 20.05 -26.36
C ALA A 431 -1.45 19.99 -24.99
N GLU A 432 -1.70 20.97 -24.12
CA GLU A 432 -1.19 20.99 -22.75
C GLU A 432 -1.74 19.83 -21.90
N LEU A 433 -3.06 19.61 -21.91
CA LEU A 433 -3.70 18.49 -21.20
C LEU A 433 -3.20 17.14 -21.72
N THR A 434 -2.95 17.01 -23.03
CA THR A 434 -2.37 15.79 -23.61
C THR A 434 -0.95 15.56 -23.11
N ALA A 435 -0.12 16.61 -23.02
CA ALA A 435 1.22 16.53 -22.47
C ALA A 435 1.21 16.18 -20.97
N GLN A 436 0.30 16.76 -20.19
CA GLN A 436 0.10 16.42 -18.78
C GLN A 436 -0.34 14.95 -18.61
N SER A 437 -1.30 14.48 -19.41
CA SER A 437 -1.73 13.08 -19.39
C SER A 437 -0.58 12.11 -19.71
N ALA A 438 0.29 12.45 -20.67
CA ALA A 438 1.45 11.64 -21.00
C ALA A 438 2.49 11.61 -19.86
N SER A 439 2.69 12.73 -19.16
CA SER A 439 3.57 12.80 -17.99
C SER A 439 3.04 11.94 -16.84
N VAL A 440 1.74 12.07 -16.51
CA VAL A 440 1.10 11.27 -15.45
C VAL A 440 1.13 9.78 -15.80
N GLN A 441 1.00 9.42 -17.08
CA GLN A 441 1.11 8.04 -17.52
C GLN A 441 2.53 7.49 -17.33
N ALA A 442 3.57 8.27 -17.65
CA ALA A 442 4.96 7.89 -17.41
C ALA A 442 5.27 7.73 -15.91
N GLU A 443 4.75 8.61 -15.05
CA GLU A 443 4.88 8.51 -13.59
C GLU A 443 4.18 7.25 -13.05
N ARG A 444 2.98 6.94 -13.55
CA ARG A 444 2.26 5.71 -13.20
C ARG A 444 3.06 4.46 -13.58
N GLU A 445 3.65 4.42 -14.76
CA GLU A 445 4.51 3.32 -15.19
C GLU A 445 5.76 3.18 -14.29
N ALA A 446 6.38 4.30 -13.89
CA ALA A 446 7.49 4.31 -12.96
C ALA A 446 7.09 3.77 -11.57
N HIS A 447 5.95 4.19 -11.03
CA HIS A 447 5.42 3.67 -9.77
C HIS A 447 5.05 2.18 -9.86
N GLN A 448 4.52 1.73 -11.00
CA GLN A 448 4.23 0.32 -11.23
C GLN A 448 5.51 -0.54 -11.24
N GLN A 449 6.61 -0.03 -11.83
CA GLN A 449 7.91 -0.68 -11.77
C GLN A 449 8.49 -0.71 -10.33
N GLN A 450 8.31 0.37 -9.56
CA GLN A 450 8.70 0.41 -8.15
C GLN A 450 7.93 -0.60 -7.31
N LEU A 451 6.60 -0.70 -7.49
CA LEU A 451 5.77 -1.70 -6.83
C LEU A 451 6.22 -3.13 -7.17
N ALA A 452 6.46 -3.43 -8.44
CA ALA A 452 6.97 -4.74 -8.85
C ALA A 452 8.34 -5.06 -8.22
N ALA A 453 9.22 -4.07 -8.04
CA ALA A 453 10.50 -4.25 -7.36
C ALA A 453 10.33 -4.53 -5.85
N VAL A 454 9.38 -3.85 -5.19
CA VAL A 454 9.05 -4.07 -3.78
C VAL A 454 8.42 -5.45 -3.58
N GLU A 455 7.51 -5.87 -4.45
CA GLU A 455 6.90 -7.20 -4.42
C GLU A 455 7.95 -8.32 -4.54
N ARG A 456 8.93 -8.16 -5.43
CA ARG A 456 10.05 -9.11 -5.53
C ARG A 456 10.87 -9.17 -4.25
N LYS A 457 11.17 -8.02 -3.63
CA LYS A 457 11.88 -7.96 -2.33
C LYS A 457 11.06 -8.60 -1.20
N LEU A 458 9.74 -8.41 -1.21
CA LEU A 458 8.84 -9.04 -0.25
C LEU A 458 8.84 -10.57 -0.43
N ALA A 459 8.76 -11.05 -1.67
CA ALA A 459 8.83 -12.48 -1.97
C ALA A 459 10.17 -13.10 -1.52
N THR A 460 11.30 -12.41 -1.74
CA THR A 460 12.61 -12.90 -1.27
C THR A 460 12.70 -12.94 0.26
N THR A 461 12.25 -11.88 0.95
CA THR A 461 12.27 -11.85 2.42
C THR A 461 11.31 -12.87 3.04
N GLN A 462 10.17 -13.14 2.39
CA GLN A 462 9.26 -14.19 2.82
C GLN A 462 9.87 -15.58 2.61
N ALA A 463 10.58 -15.82 1.51
CA ALA A 463 11.32 -17.06 1.27
C ALA A 463 12.44 -17.26 2.31
N GLU A 464 13.18 -16.20 2.64
CA GLU A 464 14.18 -16.22 3.72
C GLU A 464 13.55 -16.53 5.08
N ARG A 465 12.41 -15.91 5.41
CA ARG A 465 11.67 -16.16 6.65
C ARG A 465 11.19 -17.62 6.76
N VAL A 466 10.69 -18.19 5.67
CA VAL A 466 10.35 -19.63 5.60
C VAL A 466 11.60 -20.48 5.78
N GLY A 467 12.71 -20.11 5.15
CA GLY A 467 14.01 -20.79 5.31
C GLY A 467 14.52 -20.74 6.75
N TYR A 468 14.42 -19.60 7.44
CA TYR A 468 14.78 -19.46 8.85
C TYR A 468 13.84 -20.27 9.75
N SER A 469 12.53 -20.23 9.50
CA SER A 469 11.54 -21.03 10.24
C SER A 469 11.82 -22.54 10.11
N ALA A 470 12.17 -23.01 8.91
CA ALA A 470 12.58 -24.40 8.72
C ALA A 470 13.87 -24.76 9.50
N ARG A 471 14.86 -23.86 9.53
CA ARG A 471 16.08 -24.06 10.34
C ARG A 471 15.79 -24.10 11.82
N VAL A 472 14.91 -23.22 12.33
CA VAL A 472 14.48 -23.21 13.73
C VAL A 472 13.81 -24.54 14.07
N SER A 473 12.88 -25.02 13.24
CA SER A 473 12.21 -26.30 13.47
C SER A 473 13.19 -27.49 13.46
N MET A 474 14.19 -27.48 12.57
CA MET A 474 15.26 -28.49 12.58
C MET A 474 16.11 -28.43 13.87
N LEU A 475 16.45 -27.22 14.35
CA LEU A 475 17.21 -27.03 15.58
C LEU A 475 16.40 -27.44 16.81
N GLU A 476 15.10 -27.13 16.88
CA GLU A 476 14.20 -27.59 17.94
C GLU A 476 14.10 -29.12 17.96
N THR A 477 14.01 -29.75 16.78
CA THR A 477 14.01 -31.22 16.68
C THR A 477 15.33 -31.82 17.16
N ALA A 478 16.46 -31.22 16.77
CA ALA A 478 17.79 -31.65 17.22
C ALA A 478 17.99 -31.43 18.74
N ALA A 479 17.46 -30.34 19.29
CA ALA A 479 17.47 -30.06 20.72
C ALA A 479 16.64 -31.11 21.48
N GLY A 480 15.43 -31.42 21.01
CA GLY A 480 14.59 -32.48 21.59
C GLY A 480 15.24 -33.86 21.53
N GLN A 481 15.99 -34.18 20.46
CA GLN A 481 16.77 -35.42 20.38
C GLN A 481 17.90 -35.46 21.42
N ARG A 482 18.65 -34.35 21.58
CA ARG A 482 19.70 -34.25 22.61
C ARG A 482 19.12 -34.34 24.02
N GLU A 483 17.97 -33.72 24.27
CA GLU A 483 17.29 -33.76 25.56
C GLU A 483 16.82 -35.18 25.88
N ALA A 484 16.28 -35.90 24.90
CA ALA A 484 15.94 -37.32 25.04
C ALA A 484 17.20 -38.20 25.28
N GLU A 485 18.33 -37.87 24.66
CA GLU A 485 19.60 -38.56 24.89
C GLU A 485 20.16 -38.32 26.29
N VAL A 486 20.09 -37.08 26.78
CA VAL A 486 20.42 -36.72 28.17
C VAL A 486 19.53 -37.47 29.16
N GLN A 487 18.21 -37.54 28.92
CA GLN A 487 17.31 -38.33 29.76
C GLN A 487 17.67 -39.82 29.76
N ARG A 488 18.04 -40.39 28.61
CA ARG A 488 18.53 -41.78 28.54
C ARG A 488 19.81 -41.97 29.34
N GLN A 489 20.78 -41.05 29.23
CA GLN A 489 22.01 -41.10 30.01
C GLN A 489 21.75 -40.97 31.51
N GLN A 490 20.87 -40.06 31.93
CA GLN A 490 20.43 -39.93 33.32
C GLN A 490 19.78 -41.21 33.84
N ALA A 491 18.92 -41.86 33.05
CA ALA A 491 18.32 -43.15 33.41
C ALA A 491 19.37 -44.27 33.56
N LEU A 492 20.40 -44.29 32.70
CA LEU A 492 21.53 -45.22 32.83
C LEU A 492 22.35 -44.95 34.09
N VAL A 493 22.59 -43.68 34.43
CA VAL A 493 23.29 -43.30 35.67
C VAL A 493 22.48 -43.71 36.89
N ALA A 494 21.17 -43.45 36.92
CA ALA A 494 20.29 -43.87 38.01
C ALA A 494 20.32 -45.40 38.19
N LYS A 495 20.25 -46.16 37.08
CA LYS A 495 20.38 -47.61 37.11
C LYS A 495 21.74 -48.07 37.65
N ALA A 496 22.83 -47.42 37.22
CA ALA A 496 24.16 -47.73 37.73
C ALA A 496 24.29 -47.41 39.24
N GLN A 497 23.64 -46.34 39.72
CA GLN A 497 23.59 -46.01 41.14
C GLN A 497 22.79 -47.04 41.95
N GLU A 498 21.66 -47.54 41.42
CA GLU A 498 20.92 -48.65 42.02
C GLU A 498 21.75 -49.94 42.07
N GLU A 499 22.43 -50.29 40.98
CA GLU A 499 23.33 -51.45 40.94
C GLU A 499 24.48 -51.31 41.96
N LEU A 500 25.06 -50.12 42.10
CA LEU A 500 26.08 -49.82 43.11
C LEU A 500 25.52 -49.93 44.53
N ALA A 501 24.30 -49.45 44.77
CA ALA A 501 23.63 -49.56 46.07
C ALA A 501 23.34 -51.02 46.42
N LEU A 502 22.89 -51.82 45.45
CA LEU A 502 22.71 -53.26 45.62
C LEU A 502 24.04 -53.97 45.89
N GLU A 503 25.13 -53.56 45.23
CA GLU A 503 26.45 -54.14 45.46
C GLU A 503 27.00 -53.77 46.85
N ARG A 504 26.79 -52.53 47.31
CA ARG A 504 27.05 -52.11 48.69
C ARG A 504 26.24 -52.91 49.71
N ALA A 505 24.93 -53.06 49.50
CA ALA A 505 24.08 -53.87 50.37
C ALA A 505 24.51 -55.34 50.39
N ARG A 506 24.97 -55.89 49.26
CA ARG A 506 25.56 -57.23 49.20
C ARG A 506 26.87 -57.32 49.98
N ARG A 507 27.74 -56.31 49.91
CA ARG A 507 28.97 -56.26 50.71
C ARG A 507 28.68 -56.17 52.19
N GLU A 508 27.74 -55.31 52.59
CA GLU A 508 27.30 -55.18 53.98
C GLU A 508 26.68 -56.50 54.49
N ALA A 509 25.88 -57.18 53.68
CA ALA A 509 25.34 -58.50 54.02
C ALA A 509 26.44 -59.55 54.20
N VAL A 510 27.45 -59.58 53.31
CA VAL A 510 28.61 -60.48 53.44
C VAL A 510 29.46 -60.11 54.67
N GLU A 511 29.65 -58.83 54.98
CA GLU A 511 30.34 -58.40 56.19
C GLU A 511 29.58 -58.80 57.46
N ALA A 512 28.24 -58.69 57.44
CA ALA A 512 27.38 -59.17 58.53
C ALA A 512 27.47 -60.70 58.68
N GLU A 513 27.44 -61.46 57.58
CA GLU A 513 27.65 -62.91 57.59
C GLU A 513 29.04 -63.29 58.13
N ILE A 514 30.09 -62.54 57.77
CA ILE A 514 31.44 -62.74 58.33
C ILE A 514 31.47 -62.42 59.83
N ALA A 515 30.76 -61.36 60.27
CA ALA A 515 30.66 -61.01 61.67
C ALA A 515 29.91 -62.08 62.48
N ASP A 516 28.77 -62.57 61.97
CA ASP A 516 28.02 -63.67 62.56
C ASP A 516 28.85 -64.96 62.58
N ALA A 517 29.58 -65.26 61.50
CA ALA A 517 30.48 -66.41 61.46
C ALA A 517 31.62 -66.29 62.49
N ARG A 518 32.12 -65.08 62.76
CA ARG A 518 33.10 -64.83 63.84
C ARG A 518 32.49 -65.01 65.22
N VAL A 519 31.26 -64.54 65.44
CA VAL A 519 30.54 -64.76 66.70
C VAL A 519 30.26 -66.25 66.91
N GLN A 520 29.80 -66.96 65.88
CA GLN A 520 29.61 -68.40 65.94
C GLN A 520 30.91 -69.16 66.15
N ALA A 521 32.02 -68.73 65.55
CA ALA A 521 33.33 -69.30 65.81
C ALA A 521 33.77 -69.06 67.27
N ALA A 522 33.58 -67.85 67.81
CA ALA A 522 33.86 -67.54 69.21
C ALA A 522 32.94 -68.29 70.18
N GLU A 523 31.66 -68.48 69.85
CA GLU A 523 30.75 -69.31 70.60
C GLU A 523 31.13 -70.80 70.52
N ALA A 524 31.59 -71.27 69.37
CA ALA A 524 32.07 -72.64 69.18
C ALA A 524 33.37 -72.87 69.96
N GLU A 525 34.29 -71.91 69.98
CA GLU A 525 35.47 -71.91 70.84
C GLU A 525 35.07 -71.90 72.32
N GLY A 526 34.12 -71.05 72.72
CA GLY A 526 33.58 -71.04 74.09
C GLY A 526 32.86 -72.33 74.48
N ARG A 527 32.16 -72.99 73.54
CA ARG A 527 31.57 -74.32 73.74
C ARG A 527 32.64 -75.40 73.79
N ALA A 528 33.71 -75.31 72.99
CA ALA A 528 34.84 -76.23 73.05
C ALA A 528 35.62 -76.09 74.37
N GLU A 529 35.75 -74.87 74.91
CA GLU A 529 36.29 -74.61 76.24
C GLU A 529 35.36 -75.10 77.36
N ALA A 530 34.05 -74.93 77.23
CA ALA A 530 33.07 -75.46 78.18
C ALA A 530 32.98 -77.00 78.16
N LEU A 531 33.14 -77.62 76.98
CA LEU A 531 33.23 -79.08 76.83
C LEU A 531 34.58 -79.62 77.33
N SER A 532 35.67 -78.88 77.12
CA SER A 532 37.00 -79.15 77.69
C SER A 532 37.00 -79.10 79.22
N ALA A 533 36.20 -78.21 79.84
CA ALA A 533 36.05 -78.10 81.28
C ALA A 533 35.09 -79.14 81.92
N GLY A 534 34.41 -79.97 81.12
CA GLY A 534 33.32 -80.84 81.57
C GLY A 534 33.40 -82.28 81.10
N HIS A 535 34.58 -82.88 81.00
CA HIS A 535 34.75 -84.25 80.48
C HIS A 535 35.42 -85.22 81.47
N ASP A 536 34.63 -85.65 82.45
CA ASP A 536 34.84 -86.92 83.18
C ASP A 536 33.55 -87.76 83.37
N GLY A 537 32.42 -87.43 82.69
CA GLY A 537 31.13 -88.01 83.08
C GLY A 537 30.22 -88.66 82.02
N GLN A 538 30.24 -88.25 80.75
CA GLN A 538 29.10 -88.58 79.86
C GLN A 538 29.52 -88.90 78.42
N ARG A 539 30.23 -90.02 78.26
CA ARG A 539 30.60 -90.56 76.93
C ARG A 539 29.57 -91.53 76.33
N GLU A 540 28.47 -91.84 77.00
CA GLU A 540 27.51 -92.87 76.52
C GLU A 540 26.14 -92.34 76.07
N GLU A 541 25.74 -91.12 76.43
CA GLU A 541 24.45 -90.54 75.97
C GLU A 541 24.56 -89.76 74.65
N LEU A 542 25.78 -89.39 74.21
CA LEU A 542 26.03 -88.59 73.00
C LEU A 542 25.92 -89.36 71.67
N VAL A 543 25.87 -90.70 71.69
CA VAL A 543 25.78 -91.49 70.45
C VAL A 543 24.33 -91.60 69.96
N SER A 544 23.33 -91.64 70.86
CA SER A 544 21.92 -91.80 70.45
C SER A 544 21.23 -90.48 70.04
N LEU A 545 21.68 -89.34 70.56
CA LEU A 545 21.18 -88.01 70.19
C LEU A 545 21.77 -87.49 68.87
N ASN A 546 22.96 -87.97 68.47
CA ASN A 546 23.63 -87.55 67.25
C ASN A 546 22.96 -88.11 65.97
N GLU A 547 22.34 -89.30 66.04
CA GLU A 547 21.60 -89.88 64.89
C GLU A 547 20.23 -89.20 64.65
N GLN A 548 19.59 -88.67 65.69
CA GLN A 548 18.30 -87.96 65.54
C GLN A 548 18.48 -86.51 65.06
N LEU A 549 19.64 -85.90 65.31
CA LEU A 549 19.99 -84.54 64.86
C LEU A 549 20.40 -84.48 63.38
N GLU A 550 21.01 -85.53 62.82
CA GLU A 550 21.31 -85.58 61.38
C GLU A 550 20.06 -85.78 60.51
N ALA A 551 19.06 -86.52 60.99
CA ALA A 551 17.79 -86.68 60.28
C ALA A 551 16.98 -85.37 60.21
N ALA A 552 17.00 -84.54 61.26
CA ALA A 552 16.33 -83.23 61.28
C ALA A 552 17.07 -82.17 60.44
N ARG A 553 18.41 -82.23 60.35
CA ARG A 553 19.21 -81.31 59.53
C ARG A 553 19.00 -81.51 58.02
N ALA A 554 18.75 -82.75 57.58
CA ALA A 554 18.45 -83.04 56.18
C ALA A 554 17.05 -82.56 55.73
N GLU A 555 16.13 -82.32 56.66
CA GLU A 555 14.77 -81.84 56.37
C GLU A 555 14.69 -80.30 56.39
N ALA A 556 15.49 -79.63 57.24
CA ALA A 556 15.67 -78.17 57.22
C ALA A 556 16.33 -77.67 55.91
N ASP A 557 17.35 -78.36 55.40
CA ASP A 557 18.02 -78.03 54.14
C ASP A 557 17.09 -78.11 52.91
N LYS A 558 16.00 -78.89 52.98
CA LYS A 558 14.97 -78.95 51.93
C LYS A 558 14.00 -77.78 52.01
N VAL A 559 13.65 -77.33 53.21
CA VAL A 559 12.74 -76.19 53.42
C VAL A 559 13.43 -74.89 53.00
N ASP A 560 14.71 -74.70 53.32
CA ASP A 560 15.47 -73.51 52.92
C ASP A 560 15.68 -73.45 51.41
N ARG A 561 15.98 -74.59 50.75
CA ARG A 561 16.07 -74.65 49.27
C ARG A 561 14.72 -74.41 48.60
N LEU A 562 13.60 -74.81 49.21
CA LEU A 562 12.26 -74.53 48.68
C LEU A 562 11.87 -73.06 48.90
N GLN A 563 12.18 -72.47 50.05
CA GLN A 563 11.98 -71.04 50.29
C GLN A 563 12.84 -70.15 49.38
N GLN A 564 14.11 -70.51 49.13
CA GLN A 564 14.96 -69.80 48.16
C GLN A 564 14.42 -69.90 46.72
N ARG A 565 13.85 -71.05 46.35
CA ARG A 565 13.20 -71.23 45.04
C ARG A 565 11.89 -70.46 44.93
N VAL A 566 11.07 -70.40 45.98
CA VAL A 566 9.84 -69.58 46.01
C VAL A 566 10.19 -68.10 45.89
N LYS A 567 11.19 -67.62 46.64
CA LYS A 567 11.66 -66.23 46.59
C LYS A 567 12.22 -65.83 45.22
N MET A 568 12.94 -66.72 44.54
CA MET A 568 13.38 -66.49 43.15
C MET A 568 12.23 -66.48 42.15
N VAL A 569 11.20 -67.31 42.35
CA VAL A 569 10.03 -67.35 41.45
C VAL A 569 9.15 -66.12 41.67
N GLU A 570 8.98 -65.65 42.90
CA GLU A 570 8.26 -64.40 43.20
C GLU A 570 8.98 -63.18 42.62
N GLY A 571 10.31 -63.07 42.77
CA GLY A 571 11.08 -62.00 42.14
C GLY A 571 11.08 -62.05 40.61
N ALA A 572 11.05 -63.25 40.02
CA ALA A 572 10.92 -63.41 38.56
C ALA A 572 9.50 -63.04 38.07
N LEU A 573 8.47 -63.29 38.89
CA LEU A 573 7.08 -62.96 38.58
C LEU A 573 6.86 -61.43 38.65
N GLU A 574 7.35 -60.75 39.68
CA GLU A 574 7.29 -59.28 39.80
C GLU A 574 8.08 -58.57 38.69
N ALA A 575 9.25 -59.12 38.31
CA ALA A 575 10.02 -58.63 37.17
C ALA A 575 9.32 -58.85 35.81
N SER A 576 8.47 -59.88 35.71
CA SER A 576 7.65 -60.17 34.52
C SER A 576 6.42 -59.25 34.45
N GLU A 577 5.76 -59.01 35.58
CA GLU A 577 4.58 -58.13 35.65
C GLU A 577 4.92 -56.66 35.43
N SER A 578 6.06 -56.19 35.96
CA SER A 578 6.57 -54.84 35.68
C SER A 578 6.90 -54.65 34.19
N LYS A 579 7.52 -55.64 33.53
CA LYS A 579 7.76 -55.61 32.08
C LYS A 579 6.46 -55.62 31.27
N ARG A 580 5.42 -56.35 31.72
CA ARG A 580 4.12 -56.38 31.06
C ARG A 580 3.39 -55.03 31.16
N ARG A 581 3.43 -54.36 32.32
CA ARG A 581 2.84 -53.01 32.49
C ARG A 581 3.54 -51.96 31.63
N VAL A 582 4.86 -52.03 31.49
CA VAL A 582 5.61 -51.14 30.58
C VAL A 582 5.26 -51.41 29.11
N ALA A 583 5.10 -52.68 28.72
CA ALA A 583 4.69 -53.04 27.37
C ALA A 583 3.25 -52.61 27.05
N GLU A 584 2.30 -52.76 27.99
CA GLU A 584 0.92 -52.27 27.83
C GLU A 584 0.84 -50.74 27.73
N ALA A 585 1.64 -50.00 28.52
CA ALA A 585 1.72 -48.55 28.42
C ALA A 585 2.33 -48.07 27.09
N GLN A 586 3.32 -48.79 26.56
CA GLN A 586 3.89 -48.51 25.24
C GLN A 586 2.90 -48.83 24.10
N ALA A 587 2.15 -49.93 24.20
CA ALA A 587 1.11 -50.29 23.23
C ALA A 587 -0.03 -49.25 23.18
N ALA A 588 -0.44 -48.70 24.34
CA ALA A 588 -1.44 -47.63 24.40
C ALA A 588 -0.96 -46.36 23.69
N ARG A 589 0.32 -45.96 23.88
CA ARG A 589 0.90 -44.79 23.21
C ARG A 589 0.99 -44.97 21.69
N VAL A 590 1.36 -46.15 21.21
CA VAL A 590 1.41 -46.44 19.76
C VAL A 590 0.03 -46.27 19.14
N LYS A 591 -1.02 -46.74 19.81
CA LYS A 591 -2.41 -46.63 19.35
C LYS A 591 -2.89 -45.16 19.28
N ASP A 592 -2.49 -44.33 20.23
CA ASP A 592 -2.77 -42.88 20.20
C ASP A 592 -2.03 -42.15 19.07
N PHE A 593 -0.79 -42.55 18.77
CA PHE A 593 -0.04 -42.01 17.63
C PHE A 593 -0.64 -42.42 16.28
N GLU A 594 -1.08 -43.67 16.14
CA GLU A 594 -1.78 -44.13 14.93
C GLU A 594 -3.10 -43.38 14.70
N ALA A 595 -3.86 -43.10 15.76
CA ALA A 595 -5.09 -42.31 15.68
C ALA A 595 -4.84 -40.86 15.26
N LYS A 596 -3.77 -40.23 15.78
CA LYS A 596 -3.36 -38.87 15.38
C LYS A 596 -2.91 -38.82 13.92
N LEU A 597 -2.10 -39.79 13.50
CA LEU A 597 -1.62 -39.90 12.11
C LEU A 597 -2.79 -40.05 11.12
N ALA A 598 -3.79 -40.88 11.46
CA ALA A 598 -4.99 -41.02 10.65
C ALA A 598 -5.80 -39.71 10.54
N SER A 599 -5.87 -38.92 11.63
CA SER A 599 -6.54 -37.61 11.61
C SER A 599 -5.80 -36.57 10.75
N GLU A 600 -4.47 -36.57 10.78
CA GLU A 600 -3.64 -35.67 9.96
C GLU A 600 -3.70 -36.04 8.49
N GLN A 601 -3.72 -37.34 8.16
CA GLN A 601 -3.92 -37.81 6.78
C GLN A 601 -5.31 -37.42 6.24
N GLY A 602 -6.36 -37.47 7.07
CA GLY A 602 -7.69 -36.98 6.71
C GLY A 602 -7.73 -35.47 6.47
N ALA A 603 -7.05 -34.69 7.31
CA ALA A 603 -6.94 -33.23 7.14
C ALA A 603 -6.15 -32.86 5.88
N LYS A 604 -5.09 -33.62 5.56
CA LYS A 604 -4.29 -33.42 4.34
C LYS A 604 -5.10 -33.72 3.08
N ALA A 605 -5.88 -34.81 3.06
CA ALA A 605 -6.75 -35.13 1.93
C ALA A 605 -7.82 -34.06 1.68
N LEU A 606 -8.36 -33.45 2.75
CA LEU A 606 -9.29 -32.32 2.65
C LEU A 606 -8.64 -31.06 2.07
N LEU A 607 -7.38 -30.78 2.41
CA LEU A 607 -6.64 -29.65 1.87
C LEU A 607 -6.26 -29.88 0.39
N GLU A 608 -5.84 -31.09 0.01
CA GLU A 608 -5.59 -31.44 -1.39
C GLU A 608 -6.86 -31.32 -2.24
N ALA A 609 -8.01 -31.76 -1.72
CA ALA A 609 -9.29 -31.59 -2.42
C ALA A 609 -9.67 -30.12 -2.62
N LYS A 610 -9.41 -29.25 -1.63
CA LYS A 610 -9.64 -27.81 -1.74
C LYS A 610 -8.67 -27.13 -2.72
N LEU A 611 -7.42 -27.58 -2.75
CA LEU A 611 -6.41 -27.07 -3.68
C LEU A 611 -6.78 -27.41 -5.13
N ALA A 612 -7.18 -28.66 -5.39
CA ALA A 612 -7.67 -29.07 -6.71
C ALA A 612 -8.93 -28.28 -7.13
N GLN A 613 -9.82 -27.98 -6.18
CA GLN A 613 -11.00 -27.16 -6.47
C GLN A 613 -10.63 -25.70 -6.81
N SER A 614 -9.63 -25.11 -6.12
CA SER A 614 -9.15 -23.76 -6.46
C SER A 614 -8.45 -23.71 -7.83
N ASP A 615 -7.73 -24.76 -8.20
CA ASP A 615 -7.06 -24.84 -9.50
C ASP A 615 -8.06 -24.89 -10.66
N VAL A 616 -9.17 -25.61 -10.49
CA VAL A 616 -10.27 -25.65 -11.48
C VAL A 616 -10.91 -24.27 -11.63
N THR A 617 -11.20 -23.57 -10.52
CA THR A 617 -11.78 -22.21 -10.60
C THR A 617 -10.83 -21.21 -11.24
N LEU A 618 -9.53 -21.33 -11.01
CA LEU A 618 -8.52 -20.45 -11.60
C LEU A 618 -8.40 -20.68 -13.12
N LEU A 619 -8.49 -21.92 -13.59
CA LEU A 619 -8.52 -22.24 -15.01
C LEU A 619 -9.79 -21.72 -15.70
N GLU A 620 -10.95 -21.78 -15.03
CA GLU A 620 -12.20 -21.20 -15.54
C GLU A 620 -12.10 -19.67 -15.65
N GLU A 621 -11.57 -18.99 -14.63
CA GLU A 621 -11.33 -17.55 -14.66
C GLU A 621 -10.33 -17.12 -15.75
N GLN A 622 -9.27 -17.90 -15.95
CA GLN A 622 -8.32 -17.68 -17.04
C GLN A 622 -8.97 -17.86 -18.41
N GLY A 623 -9.88 -18.83 -18.57
CA GLY A 623 -10.66 -19.00 -19.80
C GLY A 623 -11.59 -17.83 -20.10
N VAL A 624 -12.27 -17.30 -19.07
CA VAL A 624 -13.11 -16.09 -19.19
C VAL A 624 -12.25 -14.87 -19.55
N LYS A 625 -11.08 -14.72 -18.93
CA LYS A 625 -10.16 -13.62 -19.23
C LYS A 625 -9.67 -13.66 -20.68
N ALA A 626 -9.27 -14.83 -21.16
CA ALA A 626 -8.85 -15.01 -22.56
C ALA A 626 -9.98 -14.70 -23.56
N ALA A 627 -11.22 -15.07 -23.23
CA ALA A 627 -12.38 -14.74 -24.06
C ALA A 627 -12.66 -13.23 -24.11
N LEU A 628 -12.53 -12.53 -22.97
CA LEU A 628 -12.69 -11.08 -22.92
C LEU A 628 -11.57 -10.33 -23.64
N GLU A 629 -10.33 -10.81 -23.54
CA GLU A 629 -9.19 -10.26 -24.30
C GLU A 629 -9.40 -10.42 -25.82
N ALA A 630 -9.89 -11.57 -26.27
CA ALA A 630 -10.24 -11.79 -27.68
C ALA A 630 -11.35 -10.85 -28.17
N GLN A 631 -12.40 -10.63 -27.36
CA GLN A 631 -13.47 -9.68 -27.69
C GLN A 631 -12.99 -8.23 -27.75
N LEU A 632 -12.04 -7.85 -26.89
CA LEU A 632 -11.43 -6.52 -26.91
C LEU A 632 -10.60 -6.28 -28.17
N GLU A 633 -9.82 -7.27 -28.61
CA GLU A 633 -9.05 -7.18 -29.85
C GLU A 633 -9.95 -7.14 -31.09
N GLU A 634 -11.06 -7.90 -31.09
CA GLU A 634 -12.07 -7.82 -32.16
C GLU A 634 -12.72 -6.43 -32.24
N ALA A 635 -13.06 -5.83 -31.09
CA ALA A 635 -13.62 -4.48 -31.04
C ALA A 635 -12.61 -3.41 -31.50
N ARG A 636 -11.32 -3.57 -31.16
CA ARG A 636 -10.25 -2.68 -31.62
C ARG A 636 -10.07 -2.74 -33.14
N ALA A 637 -10.02 -3.94 -33.70
CA ALA A 637 -9.93 -4.13 -35.15
C ALA A 637 -11.12 -3.52 -35.89
N ALA A 638 -12.34 -3.63 -35.33
CA ALA A 638 -13.53 -3.01 -35.90
C ALA A 638 -13.46 -1.46 -35.88
N LEU A 639 -12.95 -0.88 -34.80
CA LEU A 639 -12.78 0.57 -34.68
C LEU A 639 -11.73 1.10 -35.67
N GLU A 640 -10.60 0.42 -35.81
CA GLU A 640 -9.56 0.78 -36.80
C GLU A 640 -10.10 0.70 -38.23
N ALA A 641 -10.89 -0.32 -38.55
CA ALA A 641 -11.55 -0.44 -39.85
C ALA A 641 -12.54 0.72 -40.11
N GLU A 642 -13.28 1.16 -39.10
CA GLU A 642 -14.19 2.32 -39.20
C GLU A 642 -13.40 3.63 -39.41
N GLN A 643 -12.30 3.82 -38.68
CA GLN A 643 -11.43 4.98 -38.83
C GLN A 643 -10.78 5.04 -40.23
N ALA A 644 -10.31 3.90 -40.74
CA ALA A 644 -9.79 3.81 -42.11
C ALA A 644 -10.87 4.12 -43.16
N ALA A 645 -12.11 3.66 -42.95
CA ALA A 645 -13.24 3.98 -43.83
C ALA A 645 -13.58 5.49 -43.81
N ARG A 646 -13.52 6.13 -42.63
CA ARG A 646 -13.72 7.59 -42.50
C ARG A 646 -12.64 8.38 -43.22
N GLN A 647 -11.36 8.01 -43.04
CA GLN A 647 -10.24 8.64 -43.75
C GLN A 647 -10.34 8.46 -45.27
N ALA A 648 -10.79 7.30 -45.75
CA ALA A 648 -11.01 7.07 -47.17
C ALA A 648 -12.16 7.92 -47.74
N LEU A 649 -13.21 8.18 -46.97
CA LEU A 649 -14.29 9.09 -47.36
C LEU A 649 -13.84 10.55 -47.36
N GLU A 650 -13.05 10.95 -46.37
CA GLU A 650 -12.50 12.30 -46.26
C GLU A 650 -11.51 12.61 -47.39
N ALA A 651 -10.64 11.65 -47.75
CA ALA A 651 -9.76 11.77 -48.92
C ALA A 651 -10.54 11.91 -50.23
N LYS A 652 -11.64 11.15 -50.40
CA LYS A 652 -12.53 11.29 -51.57
C LYS A 652 -13.25 12.63 -51.63
N LEU A 653 -13.55 13.22 -50.48
CA LEU A 653 -14.16 14.55 -50.41
C LEU A 653 -13.15 15.66 -50.76
N ALA A 654 -11.88 15.46 -50.37
CA ALA A 654 -10.78 16.41 -50.64
C ALA A 654 -10.29 16.37 -52.11
N GLU A 655 -10.41 15.23 -52.81
CA GLU A 655 -10.01 15.09 -54.21
C GLU A 655 -11.08 15.54 -55.23
N ALA A 656 -12.27 15.99 -54.80
CA ALA A 656 -13.30 16.48 -55.71
C ALA A 656 -12.94 17.88 -56.27
N PRO A 657 -12.60 18.04 -57.57
CA PRO A 657 -12.26 19.34 -58.10
C PRO A 657 -13.52 20.20 -58.28
N ALA A 658 -13.43 21.45 -57.85
CA ALA A 658 -14.44 22.48 -58.08
C ALA A 658 -14.60 22.76 -59.58
N ALA A 659 -15.56 22.10 -60.23
CA ALA A 659 -16.04 22.45 -61.56
C ALA A 659 -17.53 22.79 -61.47
N GLY A 660 -17.86 24.01 -61.90
CA GLY A 660 -19.17 24.59 -61.76
C GLY A 660 -20.24 24.04 -62.71
N ALA A 661 -21.48 24.37 -62.31
CA ALA A 661 -22.67 24.57 -63.14
C ALA A 661 -23.11 23.44 -64.09
N GLY A 662 -24.02 22.61 -63.56
CA GLY A 662 -24.92 21.79 -64.36
C GLY A 662 -25.50 20.68 -63.50
N VAL A 663 -26.59 20.95 -62.77
CA VAL A 663 -27.30 19.94 -61.97
C VAL A 663 -27.94 18.91 -62.93
N PRO A 664 -27.45 17.66 -63.00
CA PRO A 664 -28.10 16.61 -63.75
C PRO A 664 -29.27 16.07 -62.92
N ALA A 665 -30.36 15.64 -63.57
CA ALA A 665 -31.54 15.10 -62.91
C ALA A 665 -31.27 13.87 -62.00
N ASP A 666 -30.10 13.24 -62.11
CA ASP A 666 -29.63 12.15 -61.23
C ASP A 666 -29.33 12.58 -59.78
N TRP A 667 -29.05 13.87 -59.53
CA TRP A 667 -28.78 14.37 -58.18
C TRP A 667 -30.01 14.32 -57.27
N ALA A 668 -31.22 14.33 -57.83
CA ALA A 668 -32.45 14.16 -57.05
C ALA A 668 -32.57 12.71 -56.55
N ALA A 669 -32.21 11.73 -57.39
CA ALA A 669 -32.19 10.32 -57.03
C ALA A 669 -31.07 10.02 -56.02
N GLU A 670 -29.87 10.57 -56.20
CA GLU A 670 -28.79 10.45 -55.19
C GLU A 670 -29.14 11.13 -53.87
N ARG A 671 -29.84 12.27 -53.88
CA ARG A 671 -30.33 12.89 -52.64
C ARG A 671 -31.38 12.05 -51.93
N GLU A 672 -32.28 11.40 -52.66
CA GLU A 672 -33.26 10.48 -52.07
C GLU A 672 -32.58 9.22 -51.53
N GLN A 673 -31.60 8.68 -52.26
CA GLN A 673 -30.80 7.54 -51.82
C GLN A 673 -30.02 7.88 -50.54
N LEU A 674 -29.36 9.04 -50.49
CA LEU A 674 -28.63 9.49 -49.29
C LEU A 674 -29.58 9.77 -48.12
N LYS A 675 -30.79 10.28 -48.36
CA LYS A 675 -31.81 10.41 -47.31
C LYS A 675 -32.27 9.05 -46.79
N ALA A 676 -32.44 8.06 -47.68
CA ALA A 676 -32.79 6.69 -47.30
C ALA A 676 -31.65 6.02 -46.50
N ASP A 677 -30.40 6.25 -46.88
CA ASP A 677 -29.22 5.74 -46.19
C ASP A 677 -29.02 6.41 -44.83
N ILE A 678 -29.24 7.72 -44.71
CA ILE A 678 -29.24 8.44 -43.43
C ILE A 678 -30.36 7.93 -42.52
N ALA A 679 -31.55 7.68 -43.06
CA ALA A 679 -32.67 7.11 -42.29
C ALA A 679 -32.40 5.66 -41.85
N SER A 680 -31.66 4.88 -42.66
CA SER A 680 -31.20 3.53 -42.34
C SER A 680 -30.13 3.57 -41.25
N MET A 681 -29.14 4.47 -41.35
CA MET A 681 -28.11 4.65 -40.33
C MET A 681 -28.72 5.12 -39.00
N LYS A 682 -29.65 6.08 -39.01
CA LYS A 682 -30.36 6.49 -37.79
C LYS A 682 -31.09 5.34 -37.11
N ARG A 683 -31.74 4.46 -37.88
CA ARG A 683 -32.39 3.25 -37.34
C ARG A 683 -31.38 2.28 -36.73
N LYS A 684 -30.22 2.08 -37.36
CA LYS A 684 -29.15 1.23 -36.81
C LYS A 684 -28.53 1.83 -35.55
N LEU A 685 -28.33 3.15 -35.51
CA LEU A 685 -27.83 3.87 -34.34
C LEU A 685 -28.80 3.76 -33.15
N MET A 686 -30.09 4.02 -33.37
CA MET A 686 -31.10 3.82 -32.32
C MET A 686 -31.16 2.36 -31.83
N ALA A 687 -31.02 1.38 -32.73
CA ALA A 687 -30.97 -0.02 -32.34
C ALA A 687 -29.71 -0.36 -31.50
N ALA A 688 -28.57 0.25 -31.83
CA ALA A 688 -27.34 0.09 -31.07
C ALA A 688 -27.42 0.77 -29.68
N GLU A 689 -28.02 1.95 -29.59
CA GLU A 689 -28.28 2.64 -28.32
C GLU A 689 -29.20 1.80 -27.42
N ALA A 690 -30.29 1.26 -27.96
CA ALA A 690 -31.18 0.37 -27.22
C ALA A 690 -30.49 -0.92 -26.74
N ALA A 691 -29.58 -1.48 -27.56
CA ALA A 691 -28.80 -2.65 -27.18
C ALA A 691 -27.82 -2.33 -26.03
N LEU A 692 -27.13 -1.20 -26.08
CA LEU A 692 -26.23 -0.74 -25.01
C LEU A 692 -26.98 -0.48 -23.69
N GLU A 693 -28.16 0.11 -23.76
CA GLU A 693 -29.00 0.35 -22.58
C GLU A 693 -29.47 -0.98 -21.95
N SER A 694 -29.83 -1.96 -22.77
CA SER A 694 -30.17 -3.31 -22.30
C SER A 694 -28.97 -4.01 -21.63
N ALA A 695 -27.77 -3.86 -22.19
CA ALA A 695 -26.55 -4.43 -21.64
C ALA A 695 -26.19 -3.80 -20.29
N ALA A 696 -26.30 -2.48 -20.17
CA ALA A 696 -26.11 -1.76 -18.90
C ALA A 696 -27.11 -2.23 -17.82
N SER A 697 -28.38 -2.43 -18.19
CA SER A 697 -29.42 -2.96 -17.29
C SER A 697 -29.09 -4.39 -16.81
N THR A 698 -28.61 -5.27 -17.69
CA THR A 698 -28.19 -6.62 -17.30
C THR A 698 -26.97 -6.61 -16.39
N LYS A 699 -25.97 -5.76 -16.65
CA LYS A 699 -24.79 -5.60 -15.79
C LYS A 699 -25.17 -5.14 -14.38
N ALA A 700 -26.11 -4.20 -14.26
CA ALA A 700 -26.63 -3.76 -12.96
C ALA A 700 -27.37 -4.88 -12.21
N LYS A 701 -28.12 -5.75 -12.91
CA LYS A 701 -28.78 -6.92 -12.31
C LYS A 701 -27.76 -7.95 -11.83
N VAL A 702 -26.71 -8.23 -12.60
CA VAL A 702 -25.63 -9.15 -12.20
C VAL A 702 -24.91 -8.64 -10.96
N ALA A 703 -24.51 -7.36 -10.94
CA ALA A 703 -23.87 -6.76 -9.76
C ALA A 703 -24.77 -6.83 -8.51
N ARG A 704 -26.09 -6.69 -8.67
CA ARG A 704 -27.05 -6.83 -7.57
C ARG A 704 -27.18 -8.28 -7.08
N LEU A 705 -27.18 -9.26 -7.99
CA LEU A 705 -27.20 -10.68 -7.64
C LEU A 705 -25.90 -11.12 -6.97
N GLU A 706 -24.74 -10.61 -7.42
CA GLU A 706 -23.45 -10.83 -6.78
C GLU A 706 -23.41 -10.25 -5.36
N ALA A 707 -23.94 -9.05 -5.15
CA ALA A 707 -24.07 -8.45 -3.82
C ALA A 707 -24.99 -9.29 -2.90
N GLN A 708 -26.10 -9.83 -3.43
CA GLN A 708 -27.00 -10.72 -2.67
C GLN A 708 -26.33 -12.06 -2.32
N LEU A 709 -25.58 -12.66 -3.25
CA LEU A 709 -24.82 -13.89 -3.01
C LEU A 709 -23.72 -13.68 -1.96
N LYS A 710 -23.09 -12.51 -1.94
CA LYS A 710 -22.07 -12.15 -0.96
C LYS A 710 -22.64 -11.89 0.44
N ALA A 711 -23.92 -11.53 0.54
CA ALA A 711 -24.62 -11.34 1.81
C ALA A 711 -25.20 -12.65 2.40
N LEU A 712 -25.29 -13.72 1.60
CA LEU A 712 -25.77 -15.05 2.01
C LEU A 712 -24.64 -16.03 2.39
N LYS A 713 -23.39 -15.68 2.11
CA LYS A 713 -22.18 -16.38 2.57
C LYS A 713 -21.64 -15.68 3.81
#